data_AF-A0A0F9LXH9-F1
#
_entry.id   AF-A0A0F9LXH9-F1
#
_cell.length_a   1.000
_cell.length_b   1.000
_cell.length_c   1.000
_cell.angle_alpha   90.00
_cell.angle_beta   90.00
_cell.angle_gamma   90.00
#
_symmetry.space_group_name_H-M   'P 1'
#
loop_
_entity.id
_entity.type
_entity.pdbx_description
1 polymer ?
#
loop_
_entity_poly.entity_id
_entity_poly.type
_entity_poly.pdbx_seq_one_letter_code
_entity_poly.pdbx_strand_id
1 'polypeptide(L)'
;MQGVHLRKYGVAATIPFELYEVDGVDFRVDAVHAAGDSTRVKDGGAEQNTTNGFVDEGKSYSITLTAGEMQAAEIVVHIVDQTATKVWLDKAIIVETYGHAAAMHAMDFNDAVRGGMTALPNAAADAAGGLPISDAGGLDLDDMKTKTDGLNFDGNNVLCDVMAMNTGVITSINFSTGALAADAFAANSLDGKGNWNTVVPDAAGTAPTSAEIKTAIEAGGSSLAQILVDTGTTLPASLPAALTKGTADSGTTTTMVDAARTEADTDYWKDSLIRFTSGTISGQTRLVTGFTPASDTITFFPAVTQAVATNTYEILPAAFGNILADWVDGGRLDSLLDAIPTTAMRGTDSASTHDAAAVKTALEADGAKLDHLWEMTEDDAGVRRLTINALEQAPSAGTNPNVLINTTAATVPSQTSFTLAAGSNDNDAYNDQAIVIYDASESDYPSVRKVSAYTGATKTVTLDSAPDFTMIVGDGVKIFVTAPGTTAPTVAQVADAVWDEATAGHTVAGSTGVALTDGSSLTVLPLQASADGSGRLSPNYLTAYQYTQIEAVLSILDANKDPVDLSGLTLAFVAWLKDTPETTAITMRTDGPSPELTIGGDDNNQVTIDGGTAHTATTNQYDWVLYDLGNERALAAGTLNVEEGAAMPAI
;
A
#
# COMPACT_ATOMS: atom_id res chain seq x y z
N MET A 1 -73.44 -6.27 -19.47
CA MET A 1 -72.65 -7.42 -19.96
C MET A 1 -72.86 -8.56 -18.99
N GLN A 2 -73.34 -9.72 -19.44
CA GLN A 2 -73.37 -10.92 -18.60
C GLN A 2 -71.92 -11.29 -18.25
N GLY A 3 -71.59 -11.21 -16.98
CA GLY A 3 -70.32 -11.74 -16.49
C GLY A 3 -70.40 -13.26 -16.45
N VAL A 4 -69.37 -13.93 -16.94
CA VAL A 4 -69.20 -15.37 -16.74
C VAL A 4 -68.80 -15.60 -15.29
N HIS A 5 -69.46 -16.53 -14.60
CA HIS A 5 -69.09 -16.91 -13.24
C HIS A 5 -68.11 -18.08 -13.28
N LEU A 6 -66.90 -17.87 -12.76
CA LEU A 6 -65.88 -18.91 -12.68
C LEU A 6 -65.99 -19.65 -11.33
N ARG A 7 -66.16 -20.99 -11.35
CA ARG A 7 -66.34 -21.82 -10.13
C ARG A 7 -65.61 -23.17 -10.22
N LYS A 8 -65.30 -23.80 -9.07
CA LYS A 8 -64.54 -25.06 -9.07
C LYS A 8 -65.41 -26.24 -9.56
N TYR A 9 -64.85 -27.07 -10.45
CA TYR A 9 -65.51 -28.25 -11.00
C TYR A 9 -65.90 -29.24 -9.89
N GLY A 10 -67.14 -29.74 -9.96
CA GLY A 10 -67.63 -30.78 -9.06
C GLY A 10 -67.79 -30.37 -7.60
N VAL A 11 -67.69 -29.07 -7.27
CA VAL A 11 -67.91 -28.53 -5.92
C VAL A 11 -69.17 -27.69 -5.94
N ALA A 12 -70.07 -27.89 -4.98
CA ALA A 12 -71.30 -27.11 -4.89
C ALA A 12 -70.97 -25.61 -4.77
N ALA A 13 -71.69 -24.79 -5.53
CA ALA A 13 -71.40 -23.37 -5.64
C ALA A 13 -72.68 -22.54 -5.66
N THR A 14 -72.67 -21.44 -4.90
CA THR A 14 -73.73 -20.44 -4.90
C THR A 14 -73.40 -19.34 -5.90
N ILE A 15 -74.31 -19.10 -6.84
CA ILE A 15 -74.16 -18.13 -7.92
C ILE A 15 -75.10 -16.97 -7.66
N PRO A 16 -74.58 -15.75 -7.38
CA PRO A 16 -75.40 -14.57 -7.24
C PRO A 16 -75.78 -14.02 -8.62
N PHE A 17 -77.01 -13.54 -8.75
CA PHE A 17 -77.53 -12.88 -9.95
C PHE A 17 -78.62 -11.86 -9.59
N GLU A 18 -78.99 -11.03 -10.54
CA GLU A 18 -80.02 -10.01 -10.38
C GLU A 18 -81.16 -10.27 -11.36
N LEU A 19 -82.41 -10.06 -10.94
CA LEU A 19 -83.57 -10.06 -11.83
C LEU A 19 -84.08 -8.64 -12.02
N TYR A 20 -84.69 -8.40 -13.16
CA TYR A 20 -85.28 -7.10 -13.50
C TYR A 20 -86.78 -7.26 -13.71
N GLU A 21 -87.52 -6.18 -13.49
CA GLU A 21 -88.91 -6.08 -13.91
C GLU A 21 -89.04 -6.25 -15.43
N VAL A 22 -90.25 -6.47 -15.93
CA VAL A 22 -90.52 -6.80 -17.35
C VAL A 22 -90.03 -5.71 -18.32
N ASP A 23 -89.92 -4.46 -17.85
CA ASP A 23 -89.42 -3.32 -18.63
C ASP A 23 -87.88 -3.22 -18.67
N GLY A 24 -87.17 -3.99 -17.84
CA GLY A 24 -85.72 -4.01 -17.74
C GLY A 24 -85.09 -2.78 -17.09
N VAL A 25 -85.89 -1.92 -16.46
CA VAL A 25 -85.41 -0.66 -15.88
C VAL A 25 -85.04 -0.85 -14.41
N ASP A 26 -85.94 -1.43 -13.62
CA ASP A 26 -85.76 -1.60 -12.16
C ASP A 26 -85.45 -3.06 -11.79
N PHE A 27 -84.76 -3.24 -10.66
CA PHE A 27 -84.51 -4.57 -10.09
C PHE A 27 -85.79 -5.14 -9.48
N ARG A 28 -86.05 -6.41 -9.74
CA ARG A 28 -87.10 -7.18 -9.06
C ARG A 28 -86.61 -7.57 -7.65
N VAL A 29 -87.44 -7.39 -6.63
CA VAL A 29 -87.07 -7.60 -5.20
C VAL A 29 -88.00 -8.56 -4.44
N ASP A 30 -88.95 -9.18 -5.12
CA ASP A 30 -89.97 -10.08 -4.56
C ASP A 30 -90.32 -11.23 -5.52
N ALA A 31 -89.36 -11.67 -6.35
CA ALA A 31 -89.52 -12.86 -7.19
C ALA A 31 -89.55 -14.13 -6.30
N VAL A 32 -90.57 -14.97 -6.51
CA VAL A 32 -90.73 -16.24 -5.81
C VAL A 32 -90.46 -17.37 -6.79
N HIS A 33 -89.55 -18.28 -6.44
CA HIS A 33 -89.23 -19.44 -7.26
C HIS A 33 -90.38 -20.46 -7.28
N ALA A 34 -90.81 -20.87 -8.48
CA ALA A 34 -91.67 -22.02 -8.72
C ALA A 34 -90.93 -23.14 -9.47
N ALA A 35 -91.40 -24.38 -9.32
CA ALA A 35 -90.81 -25.53 -9.99
C ALA A 35 -90.85 -25.36 -11.52
N GLY A 36 -89.68 -25.33 -12.16
CA GLY A 36 -89.52 -25.07 -13.59
C GLY A 36 -88.93 -23.71 -13.91
N ASP A 37 -88.96 -22.74 -12.98
CA ASP A 37 -88.43 -21.39 -13.23
C ASP A 37 -86.90 -21.36 -13.40
N SER A 38 -86.21 -22.41 -12.99
CA SER A 38 -84.77 -22.57 -13.17
C SER A 38 -84.41 -23.90 -13.82
N THR A 39 -83.86 -23.82 -15.02
CA THR A 39 -83.34 -24.95 -15.79
C THR A 39 -81.85 -24.78 -16.02
N ARG A 40 -81.16 -25.88 -16.27
CA ARG A 40 -79.73 -25.90 -16.59
C ARG A 40 -79.47 -26.72 -17.84
N VAL A 41 -78.44 -26.32 -18.55
CA VAL A 41 -77.84 -27.04 -19.66
C VAL A 41 -76.36 -27.22 -19.33
N LYS A 42 -75.88 -28.46 -19.44
CA LYS A 42 -74.46 -28.81 -19.23
C LYS A 42 -73.81 -29.12 -20.57
N ASP A 43 -72.74 -28.42 -20.93
CA ASP A 43 -71.93 -28.66 -22.13
C ASP A 43 -72.77 -28.80 -23.42
N GLY A 44 -73.83 -27.98 -23.55
CA GLY A 44 -74.77 -28.04 -24.69
C GLY A 44 -75.70 -29.26 -24.72
N GLY A 45 -75.81 -30.01 -23.61
CA GLY A 45 -76.68 -31.16 -23.45
C GLY A 45 -78.18 -30.82 -23.32
N ALA A 46 -78.98 -31.82 -22.92
CA ALA A 46 -80.42 -31.61 -22.72
C ALA A 46 -80.72 -30.72 -21.52
N GLU A 47 -81.72 -29.86 -21.65
CA GLU A 47 -82.20 -28.97 -20.58
C GLU A 47 -82.88 -29.76 -19.45
N GLN A 48 -82.53 -29.45 -18.20
CA GLN A 48 -83.05 -30.12 -17.01
C GLN A 48 -83.30 -29.12 -15.87
N ASN A 49 -84.33 -29.32 -15.05
CA ASN A 49 -84.62 -28.45 -13.90
C ASN A 49 -83.52 -28.51 -12.85
N THR A 50 -83.00 -27.37 -12.39
CA THR A 50 -82.03 -27.32 -11.28
C THR A 50 -82.57 -28.03 -10.04
N THR A 51 -81.67 -28.63 -9.28
CA THR A 51 -82.00 -29.40 -8.07
C THR A 51 -82.50 -28.47 -6.96
N ASN A 52 -81.89 -27.29 -6.86
CA ASN A 52 -82.27 -26.24 -5.92
C ASN A 52 -82.94 -25.10 -6.68
N GLY A 53 -83.90 -24.45 -6.03
CA GLY A 53 -84.47 -23.18 -6.48
C GLY A 53 -83.58 -22.00 -6.10
N PHE A 54 -83.82 -20.85 -6.74
CA PHE A 54 -83.14 -19.62 -6.35
C PHE A 54 -83.75 -19.05 -5.05
N VAL A 55 -82.91 -18.36 -4.28
CA VAL A 55 -83.20 -17.76 -2.98
C VAL A 55 -83.09 -16.25 -3.13
N ASP A 56 -83.98 -15.53 -2.45
CA ASP A 56 -83.97 -14.08 -2.37
C ASP A 56 -82.94 -13.59 -1.33
N GLU A 57 -82.02 -12.71 -1.74
CA GLU A 57 -81.00 -12.07 -0.92
C GLU A 57 -81.28 -10.55 -0.74
N GLY A 58 -82.51 -10.11 -1.05
CA GLY A 58 -83.00 -8.74 -0.89
C GLY A 58 -83.09 -7.98 -2.22
N LYS A 59 -81.96 -7.50 -2.75
CA LYS A 59 -81.89 -6.79 -4.06
C LYS A 59 -81.32 -7.66 -5.18
N SER A 60 -80.96 -8.89 -4.85
CA SER A 60 -80.35 -9.87 -5.73
C SER A 60 -80.83 -11.26 -5.31
N TYR A 61 -80.60 -12.23 -6.18
CA TYR A 61 -80.97 -13.62 -5.96
C TYR A 61 -79.72 -14.50 -6.00
N SER A 62 -79.78 -15.65 -5.34
CA SER A 62 -78.71 -16.64 -5.40
C SER A 62 -79.28 -17.99 -5.79
N ILE A 63 -78.58 -18.73 -6.64
CA ILE A 63 -78.92 -20.13 -6.92
C ILE A 63 -77.73 -21.01 -6.58
N THR A 64 -77.97 -22.05 -5.77
CA THR A 64 -76.93 -23.01 -5.40
C THR A 64 -77.01 -24.20 -6.34
N LEU A 65 -75.96 -24.41 -7.12
CA LEU A 65 -75.81 -25.63 -7.92
C LEU A 65 -75.11 -26.69 -7.08
N THR A 66 -75.64 -27.90 -7.09
CA THR A 66 -75.05 -29.03 -6.36
C THR A 66 -73.70 -29.44 -6.96
N ALA A 67 -72.88 -30.15 -6.19
CA ALA A 67 -71.61 -30.71 -6.67
C ALA A 67 -71.80 -31.54 -7.97
N GLY A 68 -72.87 -32.32 -8.04
CA GLY A 68 -73.21 -33.10 -9.24
C GLY A 68 -73.58 -32.22 -10.43
N GLU A 69 -74.29 -31.10 -10.20
CA GLU A 69 -74.61 -30.12 -11.24
C GLU A 69 -73.37 -29.34 -11.70
N MET A 70 -72.37 -29.18 -10.83
CA MET A 70 -71.10 -28.50 -11.13
C MET A 70 -70.07 -29.38 -11.88
N GLN A 71 -70.43 -30.61 -12.26
CA GLN A 71 -69.62 -31.49 -13.13
C GLN A 71 -69.97 -31.29 -14.61
N ALA A 72 -69.47 -30.21 -15.22
CA ALA A 72 -69.53 -29.88 -16.65
C ALA A 72 -68.48 -28.81 -16.94
N ALA A 73 -68.02 -28.65 -18.18
CA ALA A 73 -67.08 -27.58 -18.53
C ALA A 73 -67.79 -26.22 -18.49
N GLU A 74 -68.96 -26.13 -19.10
CA GLU A 74 -69.84 -24.96 -19.11
C GLU A 74 -71.26 -25.35 -18.65
N ILE A 75 -71.83 -24.52 -17.77
CA ILE A 75 -73.20 -24.67 -17.28
C ILE A 75 -73.95 -23.39 -17.57
N VAL A 76 -74.98 -23.49 -18.39
CA VAL A 76 -75.91 -22.39 -18.64
C VAL A 76 -77.15 -22.63 -17.80
N VAL A 77 -77.45 -21.70 -16.89
CA VAL A 77 -78.70 -21.70 -16.11
C VAL A 77 -79.65 -20.70 -16.74
N HIS A 78 -80.82 -21.15 -17.16
CA HIS A 78 -81.90 -20.28 -17.57
C HIS A 78 -82.84 -20.07 -16.39
N ILE A 79 -83.07 -18.81 -16.06
CA ILE A 79 -84.06 -18.36 -15.10
C ILE A 79 -85.19 -17.77 -15.95
N VAL A 80 -86.31 -18.46 -16.02
CA VAL A 80 -87.44 -18.15 -16.91
C VAL A 80 -88.71 -18.10 -16.10
N ASP A 81 -89.44 -16.99 -16.15
CA ASP A 81 -90.72 -16.90 -15.43
C ASP A 81 -91.77 -17.76 -16.15
N GLN A 82 -92.23 -18.85 -15.51
CA GLN A 82 -93.22 -19.74 -16.13
C GLN A 82 -94.68 -19.32 -15.92
N THR A 83 -94.92 -18.15 -15.31
CA THR A 83 -96.29 -17.62 -15.19
C THR A 83 -96.86 -17.21 -16.56
N ALA A 84 -98.18 -17.29 -16.72
CA ALA A 84 -98.85 -17.00 -17.99
C ALA A 84 -98.62 -15.55 -18.49
N THR A 85 -98.38 -14.63 -17.56
CA THR A 85 -97.95 -13.26 -17.83
C THR A 85 -96.63 -13.04 -17.11
N LYS A 86 -95.55 -12.85 -17.86
CA LYS A 86 -94.21 -12.59 -17.31
C LYS A 86 -94.25 -11.44 -16.30
N VAL A 87 -93.73 -11.68 -15.12
CA VAL A 87 -93.59 -10.76 -13.98
C VAL A 87 -92.15 -10.23 -13.89
N TRP A 88 -91.18 -10.96 -14.43
CA TRP A 88 -89.78 -10.55 -14.51
C TRP A 88 -89.13 -11.01 -15.82
N LEU A 89 -88.02 -10.36 -16.19
CA LEU A 89 -87.29 -10.67 -17.42
C LEU A 89 -86.51 -11.99 -17.30
N ASP A 90 -86.65 -12.84 -18.31
CA ASP A 90 -85.87 -14.07 -18.42
C ASP A 90 -84.37 -13.76 -18.44
N LYS A 91 -83.58 -14.60 -17.77
CA LYS A 91 -82.13 -14.40 -17.62
C LYS A 91 -81.37 -15.70 -17.80
N ALA A 92 -80.30 -15.63 -18.59
CA ALA A 92 -79.29 -16.68 -18.64
C ALA A 92 -78.13 -16.35 -17.68
N ILE A 93 -77.55 -17.38 -17.08
CA ILE A 93 -76.35 -17.28 -16.26
C ILE A 93 -75.37 -18.32 -16.81
N ILE A 94 -74.16 -17.88 -17.13
CA ILE A 94 -73.12 -18.76 -17.65
C ILE A 94 -72.11 -19.00 -16.53
N VAL A 95 -71.87 -20.27 -16.23
CA VAL A 95 -70.88 -20.71 -15.26
C VAL A 95 -69.84 -21.57 -15.98
N GLU A 96 -68.59 -21.13 -15.95
CA GLU A 96 -67.45 -21.92 -16.42
C GLU A 96 -66.76 -22.57 -15.23
N THR A 97 -66.37 -23.82 -15.38
CA THR A 97 -65.68 -24.54 -14.30
C THR A 97 -64.16 -24.55 -14.46
N TYR A 98 -63.45 -24.69 -13.33
CA TYR A 98 -61.99 -24.84 -13.30
C TYR A 98 -61.50 -25.94 -12.36
N GLY A 99 -60.22 -26.32 -12.49
CA GLY A 99 -59.50 -27.19 -11.56
C GLY A 99 -59.73 -28.70 -11.74
N HIS A 100 -60.15 -29.12 -12.94
CA HIS A 100 -60.30 -30.54 -13.29
C HIS A 100 -60.07 -30.73 -14.80
N ALA A 101 -59.66 -31.93 -15.23
CA ALA A 101 -59.38 -32.22 -16.64
C ALA A 101 -60.60 -32.09 -17.57
N ALA A 102 -61.80 -32.22 -17.02
CA ALA A 102 -63.09 -32.04 -17.72
C ALA A 102 -63.72 -30.66 -17.50
N ALA A 103 -63.01 -29.74 -16.84
CA ALA A 103 -63.45 -28.36 -16.66
C ALA A 103 -63.07 -27.51 -17.88
N MET A 104 -63.71 -26.35 -18.05
CA MET A 104 -63.34 -25.41 -19.13
C MET A 104 -61.90 -24.91 -18.96
N HIS A 105 -61.47 -24.71 -17.71
CA HIS A 105 -60.11 -24.31 -17.36
C HIS A 105 -59.41 -25.40 -16.55
N ALA A 106 -58.38 -26.01 -17.12
CA ALA A 106 -57.65 -27.10 -16.46
C ALA A 106 -56.90 -26.65 -15.20
N MET A 107 -56.54 -25.37 -15.09
CA MET A 107 -55.83 -24.80 -13.93
C MET A 107 -56.72 -24.80 -12.68
N ASP A 108 -56.19 -25.23 -11.54
CA ASP A 108 -56.87 -25.13 -10.25
C ASP A 108 -56.51 -23.81 -9.56
N PHE A 109 -57.37 -22.80 -9.69
CA PHE A 109 -57.16 -21.49 -9.05
C PHE A 109 -57.25 -21.53 -7.53
N ASN A 110 -57.72 -22.63 -6.92
CA ASN A 110 -57.76 -22.79 -5.47
C ASN A 110 -56.52 -23.51 -4.91
N ASP A 111 -55.58 -23.94 -5.77
CA ASP A 111 -54.33 -24.55 -5.35
C ASP A 111 -53.20 -23.52 -5.25
N ALA A 112 -52.68 -23.33 -4.04
CA ALA A 112 -51.55 -22.43 -3.77
C ALA A 112 -50.22 -22.93 -4.36
N VAL A 113 -50.12 -24.21 -4.74
CA VAL A 113 -48.93 -24.81 -5.34
C VAL A 113 -49.10 -24.82 -6.87
N ARG A 114 -48.60 -23.77 -7.53
CA ARG A 114 -48.54 -23.65 -9.00
C ARG A 114 -49.88 -23.89 -9.73
N GLY A 115 -51.01 -23.52 -9.11
CA GLY A 115 -52.33 -23.64 -9.75
C GLY A 115 -52.72 -25.07 -10.12
N GLY A 116 -52.30 -26.08 -9.34
CA GLY A 116 -52.61 -27.48 -9.57
C GLY A 116 -51.76 -28.16 -10.65
N MET A 117 -50.76 -27.45 -11.19
CA MET A 117 -49.85 -28.02 -12.19
C MET A 117 -48.82 -28.94 -11.51
N THR A 118 -49.04 -30.25 -11.64
CA THR A 118 -48.15 -31.29 -11.09
C THR A 118 -46.86 -31.47 -11.89
N ALA A 119 -46.79 -30.93 -13.11
CA ALA A 119 -45.58 -30.85 -13.93
C ALA A 119 -45.63 -29.64 -14.87
N LEU A 120 -44.46 -29.09 -15.24
CA LEU A 120 -44.36 -28.14 -16.35
C LEU A 120 -44.69 -28.87 -17.67
N PRO A 121 -45.22 -28.19 -18.71
CA PRO A 121 -45.71 -28.85 -19.92
C PRO A 121 -44.67 -29.75 -20.63
N ASN A 122 -45.04 -31.02 -20.79
CA ASN A 122 -44.53 -32.08 -21.68
C ASN A 122 -43.04 -32.46 -21.70
N ALA A 123 -42.18 -31.84 -20.90
CA ALA A 123 -40.96 -32.51 -20.49
C ALA A 123 -41.21 -33.08 -19.10
N ALA A 124 -41.58 -34.36 -19.03
CA ALA A 124 -41.48 -35.09 -17.79
C ALA A 124 -40.10 -34.82 -17.20
N ALA A 125 -40.02 -34.60 -15.89
CA ALA A 125 -38.72 -34.51 -15.25
C ALA A 125 -37.93 -35.79 -15.59
N ASP A 126 -36.63 -35.67 -15.92
CA ASP A 126 -35.78 -36.74 -16.50
C ASP A 126 -36.05 -37.13 -17.99
N ALA A 127 -36.92 -36.42 -18.71
CA ALA A 127 -37.03 -36.55 -20.18
C ALA A 127 -36.14 -35.54 -20.93
N ALA A 128 -35.76 -35.87 -22.17
CA ALA A 128 -34.94 -34.99 -23.02
C ALA A 128 -35.57 -33.59 -23.17
N GLY A 129 -34.89 -32.57 -22.64
CA GLY A 129 -35.36 -31.18 -22.62
C GLY A 129 -36.13 -30.77 -21.36
N GLY A 130 -36.28 -31.66 -20.37
CA GLY A 130 -36.85 -31.36 -19.05
C GLY A 130 -35.89 -30.72 -18.07
N LEU A 131 -36.42 -30.21 -16.95
CA LEU A 131 -35.60 -29.77 -15.83
C LEU A 131 -34.97 -31.00 -15.15
N PRO A 132 -33.65 -31.00 -14.90
CA PRO A 132 -33.00 -32.06 -14.14
C PRO A 132 -33.58 -32.13 -12.71
N ILE A 133 -34.00 -33.31 -12.26
CA ILE A 133 -34.46 -33.56 -10.87
C ILE A 133 -33.74 -34.76 -10.26
N SER A 134 -33.56 -34.76 -8.94
CA SER A 134 -32.95 -35.86 -8.19
C SER A 134 -34.00 -36.92 -7.80
N ASP A 135 -34.59 -37.64 -8.76
CA ASP A 135 -35.43 -38.80 -8.45
C ASP A 135 -34.64 -40.12 -8.56
N ALA A 136 -35.08 -41.13 -7.82
CA ALA A 136 -34.42 -42.43 -7.77
C ALA A 136 -34.68 -43.20 -9.08
N GLY A 137 -33.90 -42.90 -10.11
CA GLY A 137 -34.01 -43.51 -11.43
C GLY A 137 -33.45 -42.67 -12.58
N GLY A 138 -33.34 -41.34 -12.40
CA GLY A 138 -32.81 -40.40 -13.39
C GLY A 138 -31.38 -39.94 -13.11
N LEU A 139 -30.55 -39.85 -14.15
CA LEU A 139 -29.10 -39.65 -14.12
C LEU A 139 -28.67 -38.17 -13.89
N ASP A 140 -29.42 -37.41 -13.10
CA ASP A 140 -29.41 -35.96 -13.27
C ASP A 140 -28.74 -35.18 -12.12
N LEU A 141 -28.68 -35.76 -10.93
CA LEU A 141 -28.00 -35.16 -9.76
C LEU A 141 -27.23 -36.20 -8.94
N ASP A 142 -27.77 -37.40 -8.80
CA ASP A 142 -27.05 -38.52 -8.20
C ASP A 142 -25.84 -38.91 -9.06
N ASP A 143 -25.89 -38.72 -10.37
CA ASP A 143 -24.78 -38.97 -11.27
C ASP A 143 -23.67 -37.91 -11.16
N MET A 144 -24.01 -36.69 -10.75
CA MET A 144 -23.02 -35.66 -10.36
C MET A 144 -22.43 -35.95 -8.97
N LYS A 145 -23.22 -36.47 -8.04
CA LYS A 145 -22.73 -36.96 -6.75
C LYS A 145 -21.84 -38.20 -6.93
N THR A 146 -22.16 -39.07 -7.89
CA THR A 146 -21.39 -40.26 -8.23
C THR A 146 -20.16 -39.91 -9.08
N LYS A 147 -20.14 -38.81 -9.83
CA LYS A 147 -18.91 -38.25 -10.41
C LYS A 147 -18.01 -37.55 -9.38
N THR A 148 -18.59 -37.07 -8.28
CA THR A 148 -17.83 -36.49 -7.15
C THR A 148 -17.28 -37.59 -6.24
N ASP A 149 -18.05 -38.65 -6.00
CA ASP A 149 -17.64 -39.85 -5.25
C ASP A 149 -16.85 -40.85 -6.15
N GLY A 150 -16.90 -40.65 -7.47
CA GLY A 150 -16.17 -41.34 -8.54
C GLY A 150 -14.90 -40.61 -8.98
N LEU A 151 -14.35 -39.75 -8.12
CA LEU A 151 -12.92 -39.45 -8.07
C LEU A 151 -12.13 -40.70 -7.59
N ASN A 152 -12.46 -41.86 -8.16
CA ASN A 152 -11.60 -43.03 -8.11
C ASN A 152 -10.48 -42.75 -9.10
N PHE A 153 -9.28 -42.55 -8.55
CA PHE A 153 -8.04 -42.18 -9.22
C PHE A 153 -7.48 -43.31 -10.09
N ASP A 154 -8.29 -43.90 -10.97
CA ASP A 154 -7.84 -44.92 -11.90
C ASP A 154 -7.20 -44.25 -13.14
N GLY A 155 -6.04 -43.65 -12.89
CA GLY A 155 -4.86 -43.83 -13.73
C GLY A 155 -4.82 -43.24 -15.13
N ASN A 156 -5.82 -42.51 -15.65
CA ASN A 156 -5.60 -41.73 -16.88
C ASN A 156 -6.64 -40.63 -17.11
N ASN A 157 -6.15 -39.38 -17.13
CA ASN A 157 -6.71 -38.24 -17.88
C ASN A 157 -7.82 -37.38 -17.23
N VAL A 158 -7.47 -36.51 -16.26
CA VAL A 158 -8.10 -35.16 -16.12
C VAL A 158 -7.10 -34.14 -15.55
N LEU A 159 -5.93 -33.98 -16.18
CA LEU A 159 -4.98 -32.92 -15.83
C LEU A 159 -5.34 -31.54 -16.42
N CYS A 160 -6.51 -31.35 -17.04
CA CYS A 160 -6.79 -30.12 -17.79
C CYS A 160 -7.88 -29.19 -17.24
N ASP A 161 -8.51 -29.46 -16.09
CA ASP A 161 -9.50 -28.50 -15.52
C ASP A 161 -9.22 -28.05 -14.07
N VAL A 162 -8.09 -28.46 -13.48
CA VAL A 162 -7.62 -27.98 -12.16
C VAL A 162 -6.29 -27.22 -12.28
N MET A 163 -5.95 -26.71 -13.47
CA MET A 163 -4.91 -25.67 -13.61
C MET A 163 -5.42 -24.26 -13.24
N ALA A 164 -6.65 -24.15 -12.70
CA ALA A 164 -7.24 -22.89 -12.21
C ALA A 164 -7.43 -22.85 -10.69
N MET A 165 -6.81 -23.75 -9.90
CA MET A 165 -6.76 -23.59 -8.44
C MET A 165 -5.47 -22.90 -8.02
N ASN A 166 -5.60 -21.57 -7.94
CA ASN A 166 -4.73 -20.56 -7.36
C ASN A 166 -3.66 -21.08 -6.36
N THR A 167 -2.44 -20.61 -6.57
CA THR A 167 -1.13 -20.90 -5.93
C THR A 167 -1.06 -20.80 -4.39
N GLY A 168 -1.88 -21.53 -3.63
CA GLY A 168 -1.81 -21.42 -2.16
C GLY A 168 -2.60 -22.40 -1.28
N VAL A 169 -3.25 -23.45 -1.81
CA VAL A 169 -4.22 -24.26 -1.01
C VAL A 169 -3.74 -25.68 -0.65
N ILE A 170 -2.53 -26.10 -1.04
CA ILE A 170 -1.99 -27.39 -0.60
C ILE A 170 -1.06 -27.17 0.59
N THR A 171 -1.63 -27.02 1.79
CA THR A 171 -0.84 -26.87 3.04
C THR A 171 -0.89 -28.10 3.95
N SER A 172 -1.78 -29.07 3.74
CA SER A 172 -1.73 -30.35 4.46
C SER A 172 -2.59 -31.43 3.81
N ILE A 173 -2.03 -32.16 2.84
CA ILE A 173 -2.52 -33.50 2.54
C ILE A 173 -1.69 -34.46 3.40
N ASN A 174 -2.30 -34.97 4.47
CA ASN A 174 -1.75 -36.12 5.19
C ASN A 174 -1.91 -37.35 4.30
N PHE A 175 -0.87 -37.69 3.54
CA PHE A 175 -0.79 -39.02 2.93
C PHE A 175 -0.71 -40.05 4.07
N SER A 176 -1.61 -41.04 4.06
CA SER A 176 -1.47 -42.17 4.97
C SER A 176 -0.14 -42.88 4.70
N THR A 177 0.47 -43.45 5.74
CA THR A 177 1.76 -44.15 5.63
C THR A 177 1.64 -45.26 4.60
N GLY A 178 2.43 -45.18 3.52
CA GLY A 178 2.39 -46.14 2.40
C GLY A 178 1.41 -45.82 1.28
N ALA A 179 0.71 -44.68 1.29
CA ALA A 179 -0.17 -44.25 0.20
C ALA A 179 0.57 -43.97 -1.13
N LEU A 180 1.87 -43.71 -1.04
CA LEU A 180 2.76 -43.54 -2.19
C LEU A 180 3.73 -44.73 -2.21
N ALA A 181 3.29 -45.84 -2.80
CA ALA A 181 4.14 -47.01 -2.96
C ALA A 181 5.27 -46.70 -3.96
N ALA A 182 6.50 -47.14 -3.67
CA ALA A 182 7.70 -46.79 -4.43
C ALA A 182 7.68 -47.31 -5.89
N ASP A 183 6.83 -48.27 -6.19
CA ASP A 183 6.58 -48.82 -7.52
C ASP A 183 5.61 -47.97 -8.37
N ALA A 184 4.88 -47.02 -7.76
CA ALA A 184 3.98 -46.12 -8.46
C ALA A 184 4.70 -45.02 -9.27
N PHE A 185 6.00 -44.83 -9.04
CA PHE A 185 6.83 -43.91 -9.81
C PHE A 185 7.77 -44.70 -10.71
N ALA A 186 7.40 -44.85 -11.99
CA ALA A 186 8.35 -45.31 -13.00
C ALA A 186 9.59 -44.39 -12.98
N ALA A 187 10.79 -44.97 -13.11
CA ALA A 187 12.08 -44.26 -13.00
C ALA A 187 12.25 -43.04 -13.94
N ASN A 188 11.31 -42.86 -14.87
CA ASN A 188 11.31 -41.83 -15.92
C ASN A 188 10.17 -40.81 -15.72
N SER A 189 9.34 -40.97 -14.67
CA SER A 189 8.13 -40.17 -14.40
C SER A 189 8.42 -38.87 -13.63
N LEU A 190 9.60 -38.77 -13.04
CA LEU A 190 10.14 -37.52 -12.51
C LEU A 190 10.89 -36.85 -13.65
N ASP A 191 10.85 -35.52 -13.72
CA ASP A 191 11.23 -34.61 -14.82
C ASP A 191 12.61 -34.79 -15.50
N GLY A 192 13.34 -35.86 -15.20
CA GLY A 192 14.60 -36.25 -15.82
C GLY A 192 15.73 -35.31 -15.48
N LYS A 193 15.50 -34.30 -14.62
CA LYS A 193 16.50 -33.29 -14.29
C LYS A 193 17.47 -33.76 -13.20
N GLY A 194 17.12 -34.81 -12.45
CA GLY A 194 18.06 -35.48 -11.55
C GLY A 194 18.43 -34.69 -10.29
N ASN A 195 17.72 -33.60 -9.98
CA ASN A 195 17.95 -32.75 -8.81
C ASN A 195 17.25 -33.27 -7.54
N TRP A 196 16.61 -34.44 -7.60
CA TRP A 196 15.90 -35.04 -6.48
C TRP A 196 16.93 -35.66 -5.56
N ASN A 197 17.28 -34.94 -4.49
CA ASN A 197 18.21 -35.29 -3.42
C ASN A 197 18.74 -36.75 -3.47
N THR A 198 19.85 -36.95 -4.16
CA THR A 198 20.53 -38.25 -4.28
C THR A 198 21.29 -38.66 -3.01
N VAL A 199 21.15 -37.91 -1.92
CA VAL A 199 21.63 -38.35 -0.61
C VAL A 199 20.60 -39.32 -0.07
N VAL A 200 20.79 -40.59 -0.42
CA VAL A 200 20.00 -41.73 0.05
C VAL A 200 19.73 -41.56 1.55
N PRO A 201 18.50 -41.26 1.98
CA PRO A 201 18.16 -41.35 3.39
C PRO A 201 18.35 -42.81 3.81
N ASP A 202 18.87 -43.04 5.02
CA ASP A 202 18.88 -44.38 5.58
C ASP A 202 17.43 -44.93 5.69
N ALA A 203 17.28 -46.22 6.03
CA ALA A 203 15.96 -46.83 6.19
C ALA A 203 15.06 -46.16 7.26
N ALA A 204 15.60 -45.24 8.07
CA ALA A 204 14.90 -44.44 9.07
C ALA A 204 14.58 -43.00 8.61
N GLY A 205 14.95 -42.60 7.38
CA GLY A 205 14.61 -41.30 6.80
C GLY A 205 15.49 -40.14 7.28
N THR A 206 16.63 -40.43 7.90
CA THR A 206 17.63 -39.43 8.30
C THR A 206 18.80 -39.35 7.31
N ALA A 207 19.50 -38.21 7.31
CA ALA A 207 20.73 -38.05 6.54
C ALA A 207 21.77 -39.07 7.04
N PRO A 208 22.42 -39.84 6.16
CA PRO A 208 23.29 -40.93 6.55
C PRO A 208 24.44 -40.41 7.42
N THR A 209 24.65 -41.07 8.55
CA THR A 209 25.74 -40.74 9.47
C THR A 209 27.08 -41.11 8.86
N SER A 210 28.16 -40.50 9.34
CA SER A 210 29.52 -40.84 8.92
C SER A 210 29.88 -42.32 9.14
N ALA A 211 29.20 -43.00 10.07
CA ALA A 211 29.39 -44.43 10.33
C ALA A 211 28.72 -45.31 9.25
N GLU A 212 27.54 -44.94 8.78
CA GLU A 212 26.82 -45.65 7.72
C GLU A 212 27.51 -45.49 6.37
N ILE A 213 27.96 -44.26 6.07
CA ILE A 213 28.77 -43.97 4.87
C ILE A 213 30.04 -44.84 4.87
N LYS A 214 30.75 -44.92 6.01
CA LYS A 214 31.94 -45.75 6.15
C LYS A 214 31.63 -47.24 5.93
N THR A 215 30.53 -47.72 6.50
CA THR A 215 30.12 -49.13 6.39
C THR A 215 29.74 -49.50 4.96
N ALA A 216 29.05 -48.61 4.24
CA ALA A 216 28.68 -48.81 2.84
C ALA A 216 29.90 -48.84 1.91
N ILE A 217 30.87 -47.96 2.13
CA ILE A 217 32.15 -47.94 1.39
C ILE A 217 32.92 -49.25 1.61
N GLU A 218 32.98 -49.72 2.87
CA GLU A 218 33.69 -50.95 3.23
C GLU A 218 32.98 -52.22 2.69
N ALA A 219 31.65 -52.21 2.62
CA ALA A 219 30.86 -53.32 2.07
C ALA A 219 30.98 -53.46 0.54
N GLY A 220 31.28 -52.37 -0.17
CA GLY A 220 31.51 -52.35 -1.63
C GLY A 220 32.87 -52.94 -2.08
N GLY A 221 33.64 -53.53 -1.17
CA GLY A 221 34.94 -54.16 -1.46
C GLY A 221 36.09 -53.18 -1.73
N SER A 222 35.80 -51.88 -1.82
CA SER A 222 36.80 -50.83 -1.92
C SER A 222 37.17 -50.37 -0.51
N SER A 223 38.26 -50.88 0.04
CA SER A 223 38.87 -50.23 1.21
C SER A 223 39.11 -48.75 0.86
N LEU A 224 39.05 -47.84 1.83
CA LEU A 224 39.39 -46.41 1.65
C LEU A 224 40.72 -46.19 0.90
N ALA A 225 41.61 -47.19 0.87
CA ALA A 225 42.86 -47.18 0.10
C ALA A 225 42.67 -47.34 -1.43
N GLN A 226 41.58 -47.91 -1.93
CA GLN A 226 41.30 -48.08 -3.38
C GLN A 226 40.57 -46.88 -4.00
N ILE A 227 39.67 -46.23 -3.26
CA ILE A 227 39.02 -44.97 -3.70
C ILE A 227 40.06 -43.86 -3.94
N LEU A 228 41.19 -43.97 -3.24
CA LEU A 228 42.32 -43.05 -3.34
C LEU A 228 43.18 -43.24 -4.60
N VAL A 229 42.92 -44.29 -5.40
CA VAL A 229 43.69 -44.63 -6.61
C VAL A 229 42.88 -44.42 -7.90
N ASP A 230 41.55 -44.50 -7.86
CA ASP A 230 40.71 -44.57 -9.08
C ASP A 230 40.01 -43.26 -9.50
N THR A 231 40.20 -42.15 -8.77
CA THR A 231 39.54 -40.86 -9.10
C THR A 231 40.40 -39.87 -9.87
N GLY A 232 41.63 -40.21 -10.28
CA GLY A 232 42.48 -39.35 -11.10
C GLY A 232 42.92 -38.02 -10.44
N THR A 233 42.37 -37.68 -9.27
CA THR A 233 42.96 -36.72 -8.35
C THR A 233 43.94 -37.49 -7.50
N THR A 234 45.19 -37.45 -7.94
CA THR A 234 46.36 -37.69 -7.10
C THR A 234 46.05 -37.21 -5.67
N LEU A 235 46.09 -38.10 -4.66
CA LEU A 235 46.86 -37.74 -3.46
C LEU A 235 48.03 -36.96 -4.01
N PRO A 236 48.19 -35.66 -3.68
CA PRO A 236 49.09 -34.78 -4.40
C PRO A 236 50.35 -35.57 -4.72
N ALA A 237 50.81 -35.52 -5.97
CA ALA A 237 52.03 -36.18 -6.42
C ALA A 237 53.26 -35.88 -5.53
N SER A 238 53.10 -35.12 -4.44
CA SER A 238 53.94 -34.94 -3.28
C SER A 238 54.15 -36.17 -2.37
N LEU A 239 53.40 -37.27 -2.49
CA LEU A 239 53.82 -38.54 -1.89
C LEU A 239 54.32 -39.47 -3.00
N PRO A 240 55.64 -39.44 -3.31
CA PRO A 240 56.20 -40.31 -4.33
C PRO A 240 55.97 -41.77 -3.93
N ALA A 241 55.25 -42.54 -4.76
CA ALA A 241 55.13 -43.99 -4.59
C ALA A 241 56.53 -44.61 -4.71
N ALA A 242 56.86 -45.58 -3.85
CA ALA A 242 58.16 -46.25 -3.89
C ALA A 242 58.40 -46.92 -5.26
N LEU A 243 59.55 -46.62 -5.88
CA LEU A 243 60.04 -47.30 -7.08
C LEU A 243 60.26 -48.79 -6.81
N THR A 244 60.82 -49.10 -5.64
CA THR A 244 61.04 -50.48 -5.20
C THR A 244 61.14 -50.56 -3.69
N LYS A 245 61.10 -51.79 -3.16
CA LYS A 245 61.25 -52.11 -1.73
C LYS A 245 62.09 -53.36 -1.55
N GLY A 246 62.77 -53.46 -0.41
CA GLY A 246 63.61 -54.61 -0.09
C GLY A 246 63.91 -54.73 1.39
N THR A 247 64.79 -55.67 1.70
CA THR A 247 65.34 -55.90 3.03
C THR A 247 66.84 -55.96 2.88
N ALA A 248 67.58 -55.11 3.60
CA ALA A 248 69.03 -55.20 3.58
C ALA A 248 69.53 -56.53 4.13
N ASP A 249 70.70 -56.93 3.65
CA ASP A 249 71.45 -58.05 4.21
C ASP A 249 72.51 -57.56 5.20
N SER A 250 73.11 -56.39 4.93
CA SER A 250 74.12 -55.77 5.79
C SER A 250 74.38 -54.30 5.40
N GLY A 251 75.32 -53.63 6.07
CA GLY A 251 75.73 -52.28 5.71
C GLY A 251 76.53 -51.58 6.81
N THR A 252 76.78 -50.29 6.60
CA THR A 252 77.41 -49.39 7.56
C THR A 252 76.45 -48.24 7.88
N THR A 253 76.94 -47.17 8.51
CA THR A 253 76.13 -45.96 8.72
C THR A 253 75.93 -45.14 7.44
N THR A 254 76.65 -45.42 6.35
CA THR A 254 76.57 -44.69 5.07
C THR A 254 76.33 -45.60 3.87
N THR A 255 76.24 -46.90 4.09
CA THR A 255 76.07 -47.89 3.03
C THR A 255 75.08 -48.96 3.44
N MET A 256 74.46 -49.57 2.44
CA MET A 256 73.58 -50.73 2.54
C MET A 256 74.00 -51.73 1.47
N VAL A 257 73.99 -53.01 1.80
CA VAL A 257 74.15 -54.12 0.88
C VAL A 257 72.86 -54.93 0.87
N ASP A 258 72.32 -55.19 -0.32
CA ASP A 258 71.17 -56.05 -0.55
C ASP A 258 71.44 -56.93 -1.77
N ALA A 259 71.78 -58.20 -1.55
CA ALA A 259 72.12 -59.14 -2.63
C ALA A 259 70.92 -59.48 -3.52
N ALA A 260 69.68 -59.12 -3.13
CA ALA A 260 68.50 -59.23 -3.98
C ALA A 260 68.34 -58.02 -4.92
N ARG A 261 69.20 -56.99 -4.83
CA ARG A 261 69.24 -55.80 -5.70
C ARG A 261 70.45 -55.84 -6.63
N THR A 262 70.31 -56.60 -7.72
CA THR A 262 71.37 -56.76 -8.72
C THR A 262 71.06 -55.96 -9.98
N GLU A 263 71.34 -54.66 -9.95
CA GLU A 263 71.31 -53.81 -11.14
C GLU A 263 72.67 -53.79 -11.85
N ALA A 264 72.69 -53.84 -13.18
CA ALA A 264 73.94 -54.01 -13.93
C ALA A 264 74.79 -52.73 -14.03
N ASP A 265 74.15 -51.57 -13.91
CA ASP A 265 74.78 -50.27 -14.18
C ASP A 265 75.32 -49.63 -12.90
N THR A 266 76.51 -49.05 -12.98
CA THR A 266 77.05 -48.23 -11.89
C THR A 266 76.15 -47.01 -11.68
N ASP A 267 75.89 -46.67 -10.42
CA ASP A 267 75.05 -45.52 -10.03
C ASP A 267 73.58 -45.62 -10.48
N TYR A 268 73.06 -46.81 -10.77
CA TYR A 268 71.66 -47.02 -11.18
C TYR A 268 70.63 -46.34 -10.27
N TRP A 269 70.88 -46.31 -8.95
CA TRP A 269 70.00 -45.70 -7.94
C TRP A 269 70.40 -44.30 -7.51
N LYS A 270 71.45 -43.71 -8.09
CA LYS A 270 71.93 -42.38 -7.72
C LYS A 270 70.83 -41.34 -7.87
N ASP A 271 70.83 -40.35 -6.97
CA ASP A 271 69.84 -39.27 -6.86
C ASP A 271 68.43 -39.70 -6.42
N SER A 272 68.19 -41.00 -6.23
CA SER A 272 66.97 -41.50 -5.61
C SER A 272 67.05 -41.35 -4.09
N LEU A 273 65.89 -41.34 -3.43
CA LEU A 273 65.81 -41.33 -1.96
C LEU A 273 65.61 -42.75 -1.46
N ILE A 274 66.34 -43.15 -0.42
CA ILE A 274 66.10 -44.40 0.29
C ILE A 274 65.51 -44.11 1.66
N ARG A 275 64.41 -44.78 2.02
CA ARG A 275 63.78 -44.68 3.33
C ARG A 275 63.73 -46.03 4.01
N PHE A 276 64.25 -46.09 5.24
CA PHE A 276 64.17 -47.30 6.06
C PHE A 276 62.79 -47.37 6.73
N THR A 277 62.14 -48.53 6.67
CA THR A 277 60.77 -48.75 7.15
C THR A 277 60.71 -49.65 8.40
N SER A 278 61.84 -50.21 8.85
CA SER A 278 61.91 -51.00 10.08
C SER A 278 63.22 -50.86 10.86
N GLY A 279 63.21 -51.36 12.09
CA GLY A 279 64.31 -51.28 13.06
C GLY A 279 64.49 -49.88 13.66
N THR A 280 65.60 -49.67 14.38
CA THR A 280 65.88 -48.42 15.11
C THR A 280 66.13 -47.22 14.19
N ILE A 281 66.44 -47.49 12.91
CA ILE A 281 66.60 -46.47 11.88
C ILE A 281 65.32 -46.23 11.05
N SER A 282 64.19 -46.86 11.42
CA SER A 282 62.91 -46.65 10.73
C SER A 282 62.50 -45.18 10.70
N GLY A 283 61.99 -44.74 9.55
CA GLY A 283 61.63 -43.35 9.28
C GLY A 283 62.81 -42.47 8.82
N GLN A 284 64.05 -42.95 8.89
CA GLN A 284 65.20 -42.22 8.34
C GLN A 284 65.23 -42.35 6.82
N THR A 285 65.22 -41.21 6.12
CA THR A 285 65.37 -41.10 4.66
C THR A 285 66.72 -40.51 4.32
N ARG A 286 67.39 -41.01 3.27
CA ARG A 286 68.71 -40.56 2.79
C ARG A 286 68.74 -40.41 1.27
N LEU A 287 69.62 -39.53 0.78
CA LEU A 287 69.91 -39.42 -0.64
C LEU A 287 70.92 -40.49 -1.03
N VAL A 288 70.60 -41.28 -2.06
CA VAL A 288 71.54 -42.24 -2.64
C VAL A 288 72.58 -41.47 -3.46
N THR A 289 73.84 -41.56 -3.04
CA THR A 289 74.97 -40.89 -3.69
C THR A 289 75.70 -41.79 -4.70
N GLY A 290 75.45 -43.10 -4.66
CA GLY A 290 75.94 -44.03 -5.67
C GLY A 290 75.50 -45.48 -5.46
N PHE A 291 75.73 -46.30 -6.48
CA PHE A 291 75.46 -47.75 -6.45
C PHE A 291 76.62 -48.52 -7.09
N THR A 292 77.13 -49.53 -6.39
CA THR A 292 78.22 -50.40 -6.88
C THR A 292 77.68 -51.79 -7.24
N PRO A 293 77.55 -52.13 -8.54
CA PRO A 293 76.97 -53.39 -9.00
C PRO A 293 77.73 -54.64 -8.56
N ALA A 294 79.06 -54.55 -8.41
CA ALA A 294 79.88 -55.71 -8.06
C ALA A 294 79.64 -56.24 -6.64
N SER A 295 79.06 -55.40 -5.77
CA SER A 295 78.82 -55.71 -4.36
C SER A 295 77.40 -55.37 -3.92
N ASP A 296 76.50 -55.09 -4.87
CA ASP A 296 75.11 -54.67 -4.64
C ASP A 296 74.98 -53.61 -3.52
N THR A 297 75.91 -52.65 -3.52
CA THR A 297 76.07 -51.68 -2.42
C THR A 297 75.50 -50.32 -2.81
N ILE A 298 74.48 -49.89 -2.08
CA ILE A 298 73.93 -48.53 -2.14
C ILE A 298 74.70 -47.67 -1.15
N THR A 299 75.28 -46.56 -1.61
CA THR A 299 75.91 -45.54 -0.78
C THR A 299 74.98 -44.34 -0.66
N PHE A 300 74.86 -43.77 0.53
CA PHE A 300 73.93 -42.67 0.79
C PHE A 300 74.47 -41.66 1.80
N PHE A 301 73.92 -40.45 1.76
CA PHE A 301 74.23 -39.35 2.66
C PHE A 301 72.94 -38.62 3.11
N PRO A 302 72.89 -38.06 4.34
CA PRO A 302 73.85 -38.18 5.44
C PRO A 302 73.93 -39.59 6.07
N ALA A 303 74.82 -39.81 7.03
CA ALA A 303 74.89 -41.09 7.74
C ALA A 303 73.58 -41.37 8.52
N VAL A 304 73.14 -42.63 8.57
CA VAL A 304 72.09 -43.10 9.51
C VAL A 304 72.65 -43.22 10.92
N THR A 305 71.78 -43.11 11.93
CA THR A 305 72.20 -43.05 13.35
C THR A 305 72.82 -44.34 13.88
N GLN A 306 72.63 -45.47 13.19
CA GLN A 306 73.24 -46.77 13.48
C GLN A 306 73.52 -47.50 12.17
N ALA A 307 74.45 -48.47 12.18
CA ALA A 307 74.77 -49.25 10.99
C ALA A 307 73.53 -50.01 10.46
N VAL A 308 73.37 -50.04 9.14
CA VAL A 308 72.30 -50.80 8.48
C VAL A 308 72.57 -52.30 8.67
N ALA A 309 71.55 -53.03 9.15
CA ALA A 309 71.55 -54.48 9.26
C ALA A 309 70.38 -55.04 8.42
N THR A 310 69.55 -55.93 8.97
CA THR A 310 68.41 -56.54 8.25
C THR A 310 67.17 -55.63 8.13
N ASN A 311 67.38 -54.32 7.97
CA ASN A 311 66.32 -53.33 7.91
C ASN A 311 65.57 -53.40 6.57
N THR A 312 64.24 -53.35 6.62
CA THR A 312 63.39 -53.14 5.45
C THR A 312 63.47 -51.69 4.97
N TYR A 313 63.37 -51.47 3.67
CA TYR A 313 63.50 -50.15 3.06
C TYR A 313 62.63 -50.01 1.80
N GLU A 314 62.42 -48.77 1.40
CA GLU A 314 61.81 -48.36 0.15
C GLU A 314 62.72 -47.36 -0.58
N ILE A 315 62.89 -47.52 -1.88
CA ILE A 315 63.53 -46.53 -2.75
C ILE A 315 62.42 -45.72 -3.40
N LEU A 316 62.49 -44.41 -3.24
CA LEU A 316 61.53 -43.44 -3.73
C LEU A 316 62.13 -42.76 -4.98
N PRO A 317 61.30 -42.42 -5.98
CA PRO A 317 61.76 -41.70 -7.15
C PRO A 317 62.44 -40.40 -6.77
N ALA A 318 63.40 -39.98 -7.60
CA ALA A 318 64.12 -38.72 -7.48
C ALA A 318 63.18 -37.52 -7.75
N ALA A 319 62.17 -37.32 -6.91
CA ALA A 319 61.22 -36.23 -7.06
C ALA A 319 61.84 -34.86 -6.73
N PHE A 320 63.04 -34.84 -6.15
CA PHE A 320 63.73 -33.62 -5.74
C PHE A 320 65.23 -33.59 -6.10
N GLY A 321 65.74 -34.58 -6.86
CA GLY A 321 67.20 -34.74 -7.09
C GLY A 321 67.90 -33.48 -7.59
N ASN A 322 67.26 -32.73 -8.51
CA ASN A 322 67.83 -31.49 -9.03
C ASN A 322 67.77 -30.31 -8.04
N ILE A 323 66.76 -30.26 -7.16
CA ILE A 323 66.62 -29.17 -6.17
C ILE A 323 67.47 -29.46 -4.93
N LEU A 324 67.57 -30.74 -4.54
CA LEU A 324 68.41 -31.17 -3.42
C LEU A 324 69.90 -31.15 -3.79
N ALA A 325 70.29 -31.55 -5.01
CA ALA A 325 71.68 -31.41 -5.46
C ALA A 325 72.09 -29.93 -5.57
N ASP A 326 71.19 -29.06 -6.03
CA ASP A 326 71.43 -27.61 -6.07
C ASP A 326 71.61 -27.01 -4.66
N TRP A 327 70.99 -27.61 -3.64
CA TRP A 327 71.06 -27.16 -2.25
C TRP A 327 72.18 -27.83 -1.43
N VAL A 328 72.66 -29.02 -1.82
CA VAL A 328 73.65 -29.81 -1.06
C VAL A 328 75.06 -29.76 -1.67
N ASP A 329 75.19 -29.68 -2.99
CA ASP A 329 76.50 -29.77 -3.69
C ASP A 329 77.00 -28.42 -4.26
N GLY A 330 76.50 -27.28 -3.77
CA GLY A 330 76.99 -25.97 -4.18
C GLY A 330 76.50 -25.50 -5.56
N GLY A 331 75.26 -25.85 -5.93
CA GLY A 331 74.67 -25.48 -7.21
C GLY A 331 74.39 -23.98 -7.36
N ARG A 332 73.64 -23.60 -8.39
CA ARG A 332 73.33 -22.19 -8.70
C ARG A 332 72.54 -21.53 -7.57
N LEU A 333 71.63 -22.24 -6.90
CA LEU A 333 70.84 -21.70 -5.81
C LEU A 333 71.67 -21.50 -4.54
N ASP A 334 72.58 -22.43 -4.22
CA ASP A 334 73.52 -22.25 -3.11
C ASP A 334 74.52 -21.13 -3.40
N SER A 335 75.03 -21.04 -4.64
CA SER A 335 75.87 -19.91 -5.07
C SER A 335 75.11 -18.57 -5.03
N LEU A 336 73.79 -18.56 -5.30
CA LEU A 336 72.95 -17.38 -5.16
C LEU A 336 72.65 -17.07 -3.68
N LEU A 337 72.52 -18.08 -2.83
CA LEU A 337 72.25 -17.95 -1.41
C LEU A 337 73.51 -17.52 -0.62
N ASP A 338 74.69 -18.02 -1.00
CA ASP A 338 75.99 -17.61 -0.46
C ASP A 338 76.42 -16.22 -1.00
N ALA A 339 75.93 -15.87 -2.20
CA ALA A 339 76.01 -14.49 -2.71
C ALA A 339 75.01 -13.53 -2.05
N ILE A 340 74.00 -14.03 -1.32
CA ILE A 340 73.18 -13.19 -0.43
C ILE A 340 74.02 -12.98 0.85
N PRO A 341 74.50 -11.75 1.13
CA PRO A 341 75.34 -11.52 2.29
C PRO A 341 74.59 -11.88 3.57
N THR A 342 75.17 -12.73 4.40
CA THR A 342 74.62 -13.16 5.71
C THR A 342 74.68 -12.05 6.77
N THR A 343 75.23 -10.90 6.42
CA THR A 343 75.00 -9.63 7.10
C THR A 343 74.10 -8.78 6.22
N ALA A 344 73.08 -8.14 6.83
CA ALA A 344 72.07 -7.34 6.14
C ALA A 344 72.68 -6.51 5.00
N MET A 345 72.02 -6.47 3.85
CA MET A 345 72.38 -5.70 2.64
C MET A 345 72.47 -4.19 2.93
N ARG A 346 73.41 -3.77 3.76
CA ARG A 346 73.62 -2.37 4.12
C ARG A 346 74.43 -1.72 3.01
N GLY A 347 73.74 -0.88 2.22
CA GLY A 347 74.37 -0.01 1.22
C GLY A 347 73.81 -0.13 -0.19
N THR A 348 73.01 -1.16 -0.52
CA THR A 348 72.35 -1.26 -1.83
C THR A 348 70.89 -0.78 -1.79
N ASP A 349 70.27 -0.76 -0.61
CA ASP A 349 68.91 -0.28 -0.35
C ASP A 349 68.85 1.19 0.10
N SER A 350 69.96 1.93 -0.01
CA SER A 350 70.11 3.30 0.52
C SER A 350 69.96 3.43 2.05
N ALA A 351 70.05 2.34 2.82
CA ALA A 351 70.17 2.44 4.28
C ALA A 351 71.60 2.89 4.66
N SER A 352 71.70 4.10 5.23
CA SER A 352 72.96 4.76 5.63
C SER A 352 73.86 3.88 6.51
N THR A 353 75.14 3.76 6.16
CA THR A 353 76.18 3.09 6.96
C THR A 353 76.91 4.02 7.92
N HIS A 354 76.59 5.31 7.92
CA HIS A 354 77.26 6.33 8.72
C HIS A 354 76.85 6.21 10.18
N ASP A 355 77.81 6.24 11.11
CA ASP A 355 77.49 6.41 12.53
C ASP A 355 76.89 7.81 12.76
N ALA A 356 76.18 7.98 13.86
CA ALA A 356 75.48 9.24 14.14
C ALA A 356 76.44 10.45 14.15
N ALA A 357 77.72 10.24 14.47
CA ALA A 357 78.74 11.29 14.46
C ALA A 357 79.12 11.69 13.03
N ALA A 358 79.34 10.74 12.13
CA ALA A 358 79.63 10.96 10.73
C ALA A 358 78.44 11.58 9.98
N VAL A 359 77.21 11.16 10.30
CA VAL A 359 75.98 11.81 9.77
C VAL A 359 75.92 13.27 10.22
N LYS A 360 76.16 13.53 11.51
CA LYS A 360 76.19 14.90 12.06
C LYS A 360 77.26 15.75 11.37
N THR A 361 78.49 15.26 11.26
CA THR A 361 79.58 16.01 10.60
C THR A 361 79.29 16.28 9.13
N ALA A 362 78.71 15.32 8.40
CA ALA A 362 78.33 15.52 6.99
C ALA A 362 77.18 16.53 6.83
N LEU A 363 76.15 16.48 7.68
CA LEU A 363 75.07 17.47 7.65
C LEU A 363 75.54 18.87 8.04
N GLU A 364 76.46 19.00 9.01
CA GLU A 364 77.05 20.28 9.42
C GLU A 364 77.99 20.86 8.35
N ALA A 365 78.68 20.01 7.59
CA ALA A 365 79.55 20.41 6.49
C ALA A 365 78.78 20.82 5.22
N ASP A 366 77.60 20.22 4.97
CA ASP A 366 76.77 20.49 3.79
C ASP A 366 75.89 21.75 3.94
N GLY A 367 75.92 22.42 5.11
CA GLY A 367 75.45 23.79 5.39
C GLY A 367 73.98 24.10 5.05
N ALA A 368 73.60 24.03 3.78
CA ALA A 368 72.35 24.47 3.18
C ALA A 368 71.08 23.71 3.64
N LYS A 369 71.18 22.46 4.13
CA LYS A 369 69.99 21.70 4.59
C LYS A 369 69.72 21.80 6.08
N LEU A 370 70.73 22.13 6.88
CA LEU A 370 70.54 22.50 8.28
C LEU A 370 70.27 24.00 8.44
N ASP A 371 70.67 24.82 7.47
CA ASP A 371 70.42 26.28 7.43
C ASP A 371 68.95 26.61 7.67
N HIS A 372 68.03 25.90 7.02
CA HIS A 372 66.59 26.12 7.17
C HIS A 372 66.04 25.79 8.57
N LEU A 373 66.64 24.84 9.29
CA LEU A 373 66.23 24.48 10.66
C LEU A 373 66.97 25.32 11.72
N TRP A 374 68.18 25.75 11.42
CA TRP A 374 69.01 26.60 12.26
C TRP A 374 68.65 28.08 12.17
N GLU A 375 68.08 28.55 11.05
CA GLU A 375 67.46 29.88 10.97
C GLU A 375 66.10 29.94 11.68
N MET A 376 65.42 28.79 11.86
CA MET A 376 64.13 28.72 12.56
C MET A 376 64.26 28.40 14.07
N THR A 377 65.47 28.11 14.56
CA THR A 377 65.71 27.74 15.98
C THR A 377 66.86 28.53 16.58
N GLU A 378 66.62 29.23 17.69
CA GLU A 378 67.71 29.87 18.47
C GLU A 378 68.20 28.93 19.57
N ASP A 379 69.48 29.09 19.94
CA ASP A 379 70.11 28.35 21.03
C ASP A 379 69.85 29.07 22.37
N ASP A 380 68.97 28.51 23.20
CA ASP A 380 68.69 28.99 24.56
C ASP A 380 69.41 28.10 25.56
N ALA A 381 70.60 28.53 25.98
CA ALA A 381 71.47 27.83 26.93
C ALA A 381 71.76 26.36 26.58
N GLY A 382 71.93 26.04 25.29
CA GLY A 382 72.29 24.71 24.79
C GLY A 382 71.10 23.85 24.36
N VAL A 383 69.87 24.38 24.39
CA VAL A 383 68.68 23.74 23.85
C VAL A 383 68.14 24.57 22.70
N ARG A 384 68.19 24.03 21.49
CA ARG A 384 67.59 24.67 20.32
C ARG A 384 66.06 24.55 20.35
N ARG A 385 65.37 25.68 20.35
CA ARG A 385 63.91 25.75 20.31
C ARG A 385 63.46 26.56 19.09
N LEU A 386 62.34 26.18 18.49
CA LEU A 386 61.69 26.99 17.46
C LEU A 386 61.29 28.32 18.10
N THR A 387 61.86 29.43 17.65
CA THR A 387 61.55 30.75 18.20
C THR A 387 60.19 31.23 17.72
N ILE A 388 59.58 32.11 18.51
CA ILE A 388 58.27 32.75 18.25
C ILE A 388 58.23 33.43 16.87
N ASN A 389 59.37 33.85 16.30
CA ASN A 389 59.44 34.47 14.97
C ASN A 389 59.10 33.52 13.79
N ALA A 390 59.25 32.20 13.96
CA ALA A 390 58.89 31.23 12.91
C ALA A 390 57.36 31.06 12.76
N LEU A 391 56.57 31.45 13.77
CA LEU A 391 55.11 31.58 13.65
C LEU A 391 54.66 32.97 13.20
N GLU A 392 55.49 34.00 13.37
CA GLU A 392 55.19 35.39 12.96
C GLU A 392 55.38 35.64 11.46
N GLN A 393 56.04 34.71 10.75
CA GLN A 393 56.22 34.72 9.29
C GLN A 393 55.47 33.60 8.55
N ALA A 394 54.80 32.67 9.25
CA ALA A 394 53.65 32.00 8.66
C ALA A 394 52.61 33.08 8.38
N PRO A 395 51.86 33.07 7.26
CA PRO A 395 50.94 34.16 6.97
C PRO A 395 49.96 34.30 8.14
N SER A 396 50.12 35.36 8.93
CA SER A 396 49.05 35.89 9.79
C SER A 396 47.83 36.31 8.94
N ALA A 397 47.97 36.22 7.62
CA ALA A 397 46.94 36.23 6.58
C ALA A 397 46.42 34.82 6.21
N GLY A 398 46.38 33.88 7.16
CA GLY A 398 45.30 32.92 7.20
C GLY A 398 43.99 33.66 7.51
N THR A 399 43.60 34.63 6.67
CA THR A 399 42.24 35.16 6.64
C THR A 399 41.39 33.93 6.50
N ASN A 400 40.71 33.55 7.59
CA ASN A 400 39.55 32.69 7.50
C ASN A 400 38.80 33.18 6.26
N PRO A 401 38.54 32.35 5.22
CA PRO A 401 37.92 32.81 3.98
C PRO A 401 36.59 33.52 4.23
N ASN A 402 36.03 33.32 5.42
CA ASN A 402 34.83 33.97 5.89
C ASN A 402 35.06 35.30 6.64
N VAL A 403 36.28 35.84 6.78
CA VAL A 403 36.58 37.15 7.38
C VAL A 403 37.02 38.11 6.27
N LEU A 404 36.17 39.10 5.97
CA LEU A 404 36.41 40.13 4.95
C LEU A 404 37.41 41.18 5.43
N ILE A 405 37.39 41.51 6.73
CA ILE A 405 38.38 42.38 7.33
C ILE A 405 38.55 42.10 8.83
N ASN A 406 39.77 42.23 9.33
CA ASN A 406 40.12 42.21 10.74
C ASN A 406 40.93 43.49 11.04
N THR A 407 40.34 44.43 11.76
CA THR A 407 40.88 45.77 12.00
C THR A 407 40.43 46.28 13.39
N THR A 408 40.62 47.57 13.67
CA THR A 408 40.16 48.22 14.89
C THR A 408 39.33 49.46 14.59
N ALA A 409 38.53 49.90 15.56
CA ALA A 409 37.80 51.17 15.47
C ALA A 409 38.79 52.35 15.59
N ALA A 410 38.84 53.21 14.57
CA ALA A 410 39.74 54.36 14.51
C ALA A 410 39.14 55.63 15.15
N THR A 411 37.85 55.89 14.92
CA THR A 411 37.10 56.95 15.60
C THR A 411 35.68 56.49 15.87
N VAL A 412 35.14 56.81 17.06
CA VAL A 412 33.80 56.40 17.50
C VAL A 412 32.97 57.65 17.81
N PRO A 413 32.41 58.34 16.80
CA PRO A 413 31.53 59.49 17.00
C PRO A 413 30.18 59.11 17.62
N SER A 414 29.69 57.87 17.41
CA SER A 414 28.51 57.33 18.09
C SER A 414 28.65 55.81 18.31
N GLN A 415 27.79 55.24 19.16
CA GLN A 415 27.76 53.81 19.41
C GLN A 415 27.18 52.98 18.25
N THR A 416 26.64 53.61 17.21
CA THR A 416 26.14 52.93 16.00
C THR A 416 26.89 53.34 14.74
N SER A 417 27.83 54.28 14.83
CA SER A 417 28.59 54.73 13.67
C SER A 417 30.03 55.07 14.07
N PHE A 418 30.97 54.46 13.36
CA PHE A 418 32.40 54.56 13.64
C PHE A 418 33.22 54.34 12.38
N THR A 419 34.48 54.75 12.40
CA THR A 419 35.41 54.53 11.29
C THR A 419 36.36 53.39 11.57
N LEU A 420 36.72 52.64 10.52
CA LEU A 420 37.71 51.57 10.62
C LEU A 420 39.13 52.09 10.38
N ALA A 421 40.11 51.55 11.12
CA ALA A 421 41.53 51.86 10.91
C ALA A 421 42.03 51.40 9.54
N ALA A 422 41.59 50.23 9.09
CA ALA A 422 41.76 49.72 7.73
C ALA A 422 40.39 49.27 7.19
N GLY A 423 40.14 49.42 5.89
CA GLY A 423 38.84 49.16 5.27
C GLY A 423 38.87 49.38 3.77
N SER A 424 37.91 48.79 3.04
CA SER A 424 37.73 49.02 1.61
C SER A 424 37.47 50.49 1.31
N ASN A 425 37.94 50.96 0.14
CA ASN A 425 37.61 52.30 -0.34
C ASN A 425 36.28 52.34 -1.09
N ASP A 426 35.66 51.19 -1.34
CA ASP A 426 34.39 51.09 -2.06
C ASP A 426 33.21 51.30 -1.12
N ASN A 427 32.23 52.10 -1.56
CA ASN A 427 30.96 52.23 -0.84
C ASN A 427 30.21 50.90 -0.84
N ASP A 428 29.50 50.62 0.24
CA ASP A 428 28.68 49.42 0.45
C ASP A 428 29.44 48.08 0.42
N ALA A 429 30.78 48.11 0.40
CA ALA A 429 31.63 46.91 0.37
C ALA A 429 31.35 45.90 1.49
N TYR A 430 30.84 46.38 2.62
CA TYR A 430 30.51 45.57 3.79
C TYR A 430 29.02 45.62 4.15
N ASN A 431 28.15 46.13 3.28
CA ASN A 431 26.73 46.21 3.58
C ASN A 431 26.11 44.80 3.75
N ASP A 432 25.21 44.65 4.71
CA ASP A 432 24.59 43.39 5.15
C ASP A 432 25.56 42.29 5.64
N GLN A 433 26.85 42.62 5.81
CA GLN A 433 27.83 41.70 6.37
C GLN A 433 27.73 41.68 7.90
N ALA A 434 27.99 40.51 8.50
CA ALA A 434 28.06 40.36 9.94
C ALA A 434 29.34 40.99 10.48
N ILE A 435 29.24 41.78 11.53
CA ILE A 435 30.37 42.43 12.19
C ILE A 435 30.43 42.00 13.65
N VAL A 436 31.60 41.57 14.08
CA VAL A 436 31.91 41.18 15.46
C VAL A 436 32.87 42.20 16.02
N ILE A 437 32.47 42.80 17.14
CA ILE A 437 33.21 43.86 17.82
C ILE A 437 33.66 43.30 19.17
N TYR A 438 34.95 43.43 19.47
CA TYR A 438 35.59 42.97 20.69
C TYR A 438 36.04 44.19 21.49
N ASP A 439 35.67 44.24 22.77
CA ASP A 439 36.21 45.23 23.71
C ASP A 439 37.72 44.96 23.89
N ALA A 440 38.56 45.97 23.63
CA ALA A 440 40.00 45.85 23.83
C ALA A 440 40.38 45.58 25.30
N SER A 441 39.48 45.92 26.23
CA SER A 441 39.63 45.76 27.67
C SER A 441 39.29 44.35 28.16
N GLU A 442 38.39 43.65 27.46
CA GLU A 442 37.87 42.32 27.80
C GLU A 442 37.48 41.56 26.52
N SER A 443 38.42 40.81 25.95
CA SER A 443 38.25 40.17 24.64
C SER A 443 37.26 39.00 24.61
N ASP A 444 36.81 38.54 25.78
CA ASP A 444 36.07 37.29 25.95
C ASP A 444 34.56 37.44 25.67
N TYR A 445 34.06 38.68 25.54
CA TYR A 445 32.63 38.97 25.29
C TYR A 445 32.41 39.81 24.01
N PRO A 446 32.48 39.21 22.81
CA PRO A 446 32.21 39.93 21.58
C PRO A 446 30.73 40.29 21.41
N SER A 447 30.46 41.47 20.86
CA SER A 447 29.12 41.87 20.43
C SER A 447 29.01 41.70 18.91
N VAL A 448 27.97 41.00 18.45
CA VAL A 448 27.72 40.75 17.02
C VAL A 448 26.59 41.67 16.54
N ARG A 449 26.82 42.37 15.43
CA ARG A 449 25.88 43.30 14.79
C ARG A 449 25.86 43.10 13.27
N LYS A 450 24.95 43.79 12.59
CA LYS A 450 24.93 43.86 11.13
C LYS A 450 25.40 45.24 10.68
N VAL A 451 26.23 45.28 9.65
CA VAL A 451 26.55 46.54 8.97
C VAL A 451 25.33 46.97 8.15
N SER A 452 24.68 48.06 8.55
CA SER A 452 23.51 48.62 7.87
C SER A 452 23.88 49.58 6.73
N ALA A 453 25.09 50.14 6.75
CA ALA A 453 25.67 50.91 5.66
C ALA A 453 27.21 51.01 5.80
N TYR A 454 27.92 51.18 4.68
CA TYR A 454 29.35 51.45 4.68
C TYR A 454 29.73 52.53 3.67
N THR A 455 30.40 53.60 4.13
CA THR A 455 30.97 54.63 3.25
C THR A 455 32.47 54.44 3.14
N GLY A 456 32.95 53.97 1.99
CA GLY A 456 34.35 53.57 1.79
C GLY A 456 35.33 54.74 1.82
N ALA A 457 34.94 55.91 1.31
CA ALA A 457 35.79 57.10 1.31
C ALA A 457 36.23 57.56 2.71
N THR A 458 35.34 57.43 3.70
CA THR A 458 35.60 57.78 5.11
C THR A 458 35.81 56.54 5.99
N LYS A 459 35.67 55.35 5.41
CA LYS A 459 35.67 54.04 6.08
C LYS A 459 34.66 53.98 7.23
N THR A 460 33.54 54.69 7.10
CA THR A 460 32.50 54.77 8.12
C THR A 460 31.58 53.55 8.01
N VAL A 461 31.53 52.77 9.08
CA VAL A 461 30.55 51.70 9.30
C VAL A 461 29.38 52.27 10.08
N THR A 462 28.17 51.94 9.64
CA THR A 462 26.95 52.13 10.41
C THR A 462 26.37 50.77 10.79
N LEU A 463 25.98 50.62 12.05
CA LEU A 463 25.40 49.39 12.60
C LEU A 463 23.87 49.45 12.56
N ASP A 464 23.23 48.30 12.60
CA ASP A 464 21.78 48.16 12.78
C ASP A 464 21.32 48.57 14.19
N SER A 465 22.16 48.31 15.20
CA SER A 465 21.93 48.69 16.60
C SER A 465 23.25 48.88 17.37
N ALA A 466 23.21 49.58 18.51
CA ALA A 466 24.41 49.80 19.32
C ALA A 466 24.93 48.47 19.91
N PRO A 467 26.26 48.25 20.04
CA PRO A 467 26.83 47.08 20.70
C PRO A 467 26.39 46.94 22.15
N ASP A 468 26.55 45.73 22.70
CA ASP A 468 26.15 45.40 24.08
C ASP A 468 27.08 46.02 25.14
N PHE A 469 28.17 46.65 24.70
CA PHE A 469 29.12 47.42 25.49
C PHE A 469 29.38 48.80 24.85
N THR A 470 30.02 49.69 25.60
CA THR A 470 30.41 51.02 25.08
C THR A 470 31.69 50.90 24.26
N MET A 471 31.57 51.03 22.95
CA MET A 471 32.68 50.98 22.01
C MET A 471 33.56 52.24 22.12
N ILE A 472 34.87 52.03 22.08
CA ILE A 472 35.91 53.07 22.12
C ILE A 472 36.92 52.90 20.98
N VAL A 473 37.78 53.91 20.80
CA VAL A 473 38.87 53.85 19.81
C VAL A 473 39.87 52.77 20.22
N GLY A 474 40.23 51.90 19.28
CA GLY A 474 41.16 50.79 19.50
C GLY A 474 40.49 49.43 19.69
N ASP A 475 39.16 49.39 19.89
CA ASP A 475 38.40 48.13 19.99
C ASP A 475 38.55 47.30 18.70
N GLY A 476 38.59 45.98 18.88
CA GLY A 476 38.79 45.02 17.79
C GLY A 476 37.53 44.85 16.95
N VAL A 477 37.67 44.84 15.62
CA VAL A 477 36.53 44.79 14.70
C VAL A 477 36.81 43.77 13.60
N LYS A 478 35.95 42.76 13.48
CA LYS A 478 36.02 41.75 12.43
C LYS A 478 34.73 41.71 11.64
N ILE A 479 34.80 41.85 10.32
CA ILE A 479 33.65 41.70 9.44
C ILE A 479 33.77 40.35 8.74
N PHE A 480 32.69 39.59 8.73
CA PHE A 480 32.61 38.26 8.16
C PHE A 480 31.75 38.26 6.91
N VAL A 481 32.03 37.35 5.98
CA VAL A 481 31.14 37.08 4.86
C VAL A 481 29.85 36.46 5.40
N THR A 482 28.73 37.11 5.14
CA THR A 482 27.41 36.51 5.34
C THR A 482 27.02 35.81 4.04
N ALA A 483 26.43 34.60 4.12
CA ALA A 483 26.00 33.87 2.93
C ALA A 483 25.02 34.72 2.08
N PRO A 484 25.13 34.71 0.74
CA PRO A 484 24.23 35.48 -0.12
C PRO A 484 22.78 35.02 0.08
N GLY A 485 21.88 35.96 0.42
CA GLY A 485 20.44 35.72 0.56
C GLY A 485 19.90 35.56 1.99
N THR A 486 20.66 35.86 3.05
CA THR A 486 20.23 35.65 4.44
C THR A 486 19.54 36.84 5.11
N THR A 487 19.01 37.82 4.36
CA THR A 487 18.10 38.77 4.99
C THR A 487 16.81 38.01 5.26
N ALA A 488 16.56 37.68 6.54
CA ALA A 488 15.31 37.06 6.95
C ALA A 488 14.15 37.91 6.40
N PRO A 489 13.13 37.29 5.78
CA PRO A 489 11.99 38.04 5.27
C PRO A 489 11.37 38.83 6.42
N THR A 490 11.06 40.10 6.17
CA THR A 490 10.39 40.93 7.16
C THR A 490 9.05 40.31 7.55
N VAL A 491 8.55 40.62 8.74
CA VAL A 491 7.22 40.16 9.19
C VAL A 491 6.15 40.53 8.15
N ALA A 492 6.28 41.68 7.49
CA ALA A 492 5.41 42.09 6.39
C ALA A 492 5.54 41.16 5.17
N GLN A 493 6.75 40.84 4.72
CA GLN A 493 6.95 39.93 3.59
C GLN A 493 6.48 38.50 3.88
N VAL A 494 6.65 38.02 5.12
CA VAL A 494 6.12 36.71 5.54
C VAL A 494 4.60 36.76 5.60
N ALA A 495 4.03 37.85 6.13
CA ALA A 495 2.58 38.02 6.17
C ALA A 495 2.01 38.05 4.76
N ASP A 496 2.53 38.89 3.87
CA ASP A 496 2.09 38.97 2.47
C ASP A 496 2.20 37.59 1.80
N ALA A 497 3.32 36.88 1.97
CA ALA A 497 3.49 35.54 1.39
C ALA A 497 2.53 34.48 1.94
N VAL A 498 2.06 34.63 3.19
CA VAL A 498 1.11 33.68 3.82
C VAL A 498 -0.34 34.06 3.51
N TRP A 499 -0.65 35.35 3.47
CA TRP A 499 -2.01 35.86 3.24
C TRP A 499 -2.39 35.92 1.76
N ASP A 500 -1.41 36.12 0.86
CA ASP A 500 -1.63 36.14 -0.60
C ASP A 500 -1.35 34.78 -1.26
N GLU A 501 -1.14 33.72 -0.48
CA GLU A 501 -0.98 32.36 -1.00
C GLU A 501 -2.29 31.87 -1.64
N ALA A 502 -2.20 31.34 -2.86
CA ALA A 502 -3.39 30.92 -3.59
C ALA A 502 -4.00 29.64 -2.98
N THR A 503 -5.28 29.70 -2.61
CA THR A 503 -6.03 28.54 -2.08
C THR A 503 -6.13 27.37 -3.07
N ALA A 504 -5.93 27.61 -4.37
CA ALA A 504 -5.92 26.60 -5.43
C ALA A 504 -4.85 25.51 -5.22
N GLY A 505 -3.76 25.80 -4.51
CA GLY A 505 -2.73 24.82 -4.14
C GLY A 505 -3.09 23.92 -2.95
N HIS A 506 -4.14 24.28 -2.20
CA HIS A 506 -4.56 23.65 -0.95
C HIS A 506 -5.99 23.11 -1.07
N THR A 507 -6.22 22.23 -2.05
CA THR A 507 -7.55 21.65 -2.37
C THR A 507 -7.74 20.22 -1.86
N VAL A 508 -6.73 19.64 -1.21
CA VAL A 508 -6.82 18.30 -0.62
C VAL A 508 -7.70 18.34 0.63
N ALA A 509 -8.58 17.34 0.79
CA ALA A 509 -9.46 17.20 1.95
C ALA A 509 -8.66 17.26 3.27
N GLY A 510 -9.11 18.09 4.20
CA GLY A 510 -8.43 18.34 5.48
C GLY A 510 -7.37 19.45 5.45
N SER A 511 -7.15 20.11 4.31
CA SER A 511 -6.30 21.31 4.24
C SER A 511 -7.05 22.57 4.70
N THR A 512 -6.28 23.57 5.14
CA THR A 512 -6.79 24.90 5.52
C THR A 512 -7.44 25.63 4.34
N GLY A 513 -6.94 25.43 3.11
CA GLY A 513 -7.52 26.00 1.90
C GLY A 513 -8.96 25.56 1.68
N VAL A 514 -9.23 24.25 1.74
CA VAL A 514 -10.59 23.68 1.67
C VAL A 514 -11.51 24.25 2.74
N ALA A 515 -11.06 24.34 4.00
CA ALA A 515 -11.87 24.86 5.10
C ALA A 515 -12.27 26.34 4.92
N LEU A 516 -11.40 27.16 4.33
CA LEU A 516 -11.67 28.58 4.06
C LEU A 516 -12.59 28.77 2.85
N THR A 517 -12.41 28.00 1.76
CA THR A 517 -13.35 28.05 0.62
C THR A 517 -14.74 27.52 1.00
N ASP A 518 -14.83 26.43 1.76
CA ASP A 518 -16.10 25.86 2.21
C ASP A 518 -16.79 26.76 3.26
N GLY A 519 -16.00 27.44 4.12
CA GLY A 519 -16.48 28.38 5.13
C GLY A 519 -16.92 29.75 4.59
N SER A 520 -16.52 30.12 3.36
CA SER A 520 -16.85 31.41 2.75
C SER A 520 -18.30 31.54 2.24
N SER A 521 -19.13 30.49 2.40
CA SER A 521 -20.58 30.60 2.24
C SER A 521 -21.31 31.08 3.52
N LEU A 522 -20.59 31.40 4.59
CA LEU A 522 -21.16 31.93 5.83
C LEU A 522 -21.08 33.47 5.88
N THR A 523 -22.19 34.16 5.61
CA THR A 523 -22.34 35.58 5.94
C THR A 523 -22.32 35.77 7.46
N VAL A 524 -21.21 36.26 8.01
CA VAL A 524 -21.11 36.63 9.43
C VAL A 524 -21.72 38.03 9.63
N LEU A 525 -22.91 38.09 10.22
CA LEU A 525 -23.46 39.33 10.78
C LEU A 525 -22.65 39.74 12.03
N PRO A 526 -22.47 41.04 12.32
CA PRO A 526 -21.56 41.50 13.37
C PRO A 526 -21.99 40.99 14.75
N LEU A 527 -21.11 40.21 15.38
CA LEU A 527 -21.26 39.73 16.74
C LEU A 527 -20.98 40.87 17.71
N GLN A 528 -22.01 41.57 18.22
CA GLN A 528 -21.82 42.40 19.41
C GLN A 528 -21.60 41.50 20.62
N ALA A 529 -20.36 41.43 21.09
CA ALA A 529 -20.01 40.75 22.32
C ALA A 529 -20.68 41.45 23.52
N SER A 530 -21.68 40.80 24.12
CA SER A 530 -22.05 41.12 25.50
C SER A 530 -21.13 40.31 26.42
N ALA A 531 -20.06 40.95 26.90
CA ALA A 531 -19.25 40.38 27.97
C ALA A 531 -20.11 40.20 29.22
N ASP A 532 -20.24 38.98 29.73
CA ASP A 532 -20.34 38.85 31.18
C ASP A 532 -18.98 39.28 31.75
N GLY A 533 -18.97 39.88 32.94
CA GLY A 533 -17.79 40.51 33.53
C GLY A 533 -16.61 39.57 33.87
N SER A 534 -16.47 38.40 33.23
CA SER A 534 -15.32 37.50 33.40
C SER A 534 -14.80 36.82 32.12
N GLY A 535 -15.37 37.11 30.93
CA GLY A 535 -14.69 36.88 29.64
C GLY A 535 -14.29 35.43 29.31
N ARG A 536 -15.07 34.42 29.73
CA ARG A 536 -14.87 33.02 29.31
C ARG A 536 -16.18 32.38 28.82
N LEU A 537 -16.25 32.04 27.54
CA LEU A 537 -17.31 31.20 26.98
C LEU A 537 -17.17 29.77 27.52
N SER A 538 -18.23 29.22 28.13
CA SER A 538 -18.25 27.82 28.59
C SER A 538 -18.86 26.91 27.51
N PRO A 539 -18.36 25.67 27.28
CA PRO A 539 -18.54 25.00 25.98
C PRO A 539 -19.89 24.32 25.76
N ASN A 540 -20.85 24.37 26.69
CA ASN A 540 -21.77 23.24 26.84
C ASN A 540 -23.27 23.49 26.70
N TYR A 541 -23.79 24.65 26.28
CA TYR A 541 -25.18 24.73 25.80
C TYR A 541 -25.37 25.87 24.79
N LEU A 542 -25.45 25.52 23.50
CA LEU A 542 -25.97 26.40 22.45
C LEU A 542 -27.48 26.13 22.32
N THR A 543 -28.29 26.86 23.09
CA THR A 543 -29.74 26.94 22.87
C THR A 543 -30.07 28.38 22.49
N ALA A 544 -30.00 28.67 21.19
CA ALA A 544 -30.53 29.91 20.66
C ALA A 544 -32.06 29.79 20.55
N TYR A 545 -32.78 30.44 21.47
CA TYR A 545 -34.17 30.80 21.23
C TYR A 545 -34.16 31.95 20.21
N GLN A 546 -34.52 31.67 18.95
CA GLN A 546 -34.73 32.71 17.94
C GLN A 546 -36.18 33.19 18.02
N TYR A 547 -36.38 34.36 18.63
CA TYR A 547 -37.44 35.27 18.18
C TYR A 547 -36.72 36.37 17.42
N THR A 548 -36.75 36.34 16.10
CA THR A 548 -36.08 37.35 15.27
C THR A 548 -36.99 37.69 14.10
N GLN A 549 -37.34 38.97 14.02
CA GLN A 549 -38.08 39.62 12.95
C GLN A 549 -37.38 39.33 11.61
N ILE A 550 -38.12 38.79 10.63
CA ILE A 550 -37.58 38.49 9.30
C ILE A 550 -37.91 39.68 8.39
N GLU A 551 -36.91 40.47 8.00
CA GLU A 551 -37.03 41.42 6.89
C GLU A 551 -36.89 40.63 5.57
N ALA A 552 -37.97 40.57 4.78
CA ALA A 552 -37.94 39.94 3.47
C ALA A 552 -37.70 40.99 2.39
N VAL A 553 -36.68 40.76 1.56
CA VAL A 553 -36.34 41.63 0.41
C VAL A 553 -36.64 40.87 -0.87
N LEU A 554 -37.56 41.38 -1.68
CA LEU A 554 -37.92 40.79 -2.97
C LEU A 554 -37.27 41.59 -4.11
N SER A 555 -36.41 40.97 -4.89
CA SER A 555 -35.83 41.57 -6.10
C SER A 555 -36.74 41.31 -7.30
N ILE A 556 -37.21 42.37 -7.95
CA ILE A 556 -38.08 42.27 -9.12
C ILE A 556 -37.23 42.33 -10.39
N LEU A 557 -37.32 41.26 -11.18
CA LEU A 557 -36.64 41.12 -12.45
C LEU A 557 -37.67 40.91 -13.57
N ASP A 558 -37.35 41.36 -14.77
CA ASP A 558 -38.19 41.09 -15.94
C ASP A 558 -37.99 39.67 -16.48
N ALA A 559 -38.65 39.34 -17.59
CA ALA A 559 -38.56 38.02 -18.22
C ALA A 559 -37.13 37.65 -18.68
N ASN A 560 -36.25 38.64 -18.84
CA ASN A 560 -34.87 38.48 -19.26
C ASN A 560 -33.90 38.42 -18.06
N LYS A 561 -34.41 38.54 -16.83
CA LYS A 561 -33.68 38.62 -15.56
C LYS A 561 -32.96 39.96 -15.33
N ASP A 562 -33.36 41.03 -16.02
CA ASP A 562 -32.83 42.36 -15.78
C ASP A 562 -33.62 43.07 -14.66
N PRO A 563 -32.98 43.91 -13.82
CA PRO A 563 -33.64 44.74 -12.80
C PRO A 563 -34.80 45.57 -13.35
N VAL A 564 -35.97 45.50 -12.71
CA VAL A 564 -37.08 46.41 -12.99
C VAL A 564 -37.04 47.57 -12.00
N ASP A 565 -36.84 48.80 -12.46
CA ASP A 565 -36.90 50.00 -11.62
C ASP A 565 -38.34 50.23 -11.13
N LEU A 566 -38.52 50.27 -9.81
CA LEU A 566 -39.82 50.45 -9.15
C LEU A 566 -40.01 51.87 -8.62
N SER A 567 -39.03 52.77 -8.83
CA SER A 567 -39.07 54.11 -8.29
C SER A 567 -40.28 54.91 -8.80
N GLY A 568 -41.00 55.54 -7.87
CA GLY A 568 -42.20 56.33 -8.18
C GLY A 568 -43.49 55.54 -8.39
N LEU A 569 -43.50 54.21 -8.26
CA LEU A 569 -44.72 53.40 -8.26
C LEU A 569 -45.38 53.37 -6.87
N THR A 570 -46.71 53.23 -6.84
CA THR A 570 -47.46 52.94 -5.62
C THR A 570 -47.74 51.45 -5.56
N LEU A 571 -47.13 50.76 -4.60
CA LEU A 571 -47.16 49.31 -4.52
C LEU A 571 -48.04 48.84 -3.37
N ALA A 572 -48.73 47.72 -3.60
CA ALA A 572 -49.44 46.96 -2.58
C ALA A 572 -48.98 45.51 -2.59
N PHE A 573 -48.58 45.00 -1.44
CA PHE A 573 -48.34 43.58 -1.23
C PHE A 573 -49.57 42.98 -0.57
N VAL A 574 -50.14 41.96 -1.20
CA VAL A 574 -51.35 41.27 -0.71
C VAL A 574 -51.05 39.79 -0.59
N ALA A 575 -51.32 39.23 0.59
CA ALA A 575 -51.15 37.80 0.83
C ALA A 575 -52.41 37.19 1.46
N TRP A 576 -52.72 35.96 1.08
CA TRP A 576 -53.87 35.21 1.59
C TRP A 576 -53.52 33.74 1.81
N LEU A 577 -54.30 33.08 2.67
CA LEU A 577 -54.14 31.66 2.94
C LEU A 577 -54.48 30.85 1.69
N LYS A 578 -53.59 29.94 1.31
CA LYS A 578 -53.82 29.07 0.16
C LYS A 578 -55.05 28.20 0.38
N ASP A 579 -55.87 28.06 -0.65
CA ASP A 579 -57.14 27.32 -0.68
C ASP A 579 -58.32 27.91 0.13
N THR A 580 -58.21 29.15 0.64
CA THR A 580 -59.37 29.90 1.18
C THR A 580 -59.67 31.13 0.32
N PRO A 581 -60.95 31.41 -0.01
CA PRO A 581 -61.28 32.56 -0.85
C PRO A 581 -61.09 33.87 -0.06
N GLU A 582 -60.13 34.71 -0.51
CA GLU A 582 -59.80 36.16 -0.32
C GLU A 582 -60.27 36.97 0.93
N THR A 583 -61.11 36.43 1.80
CA THR A 583 -61.80 37.13 2.89
C THR A 583 -60.93 37.40 4.12
N THR A 584 -59.70 36.89 4.16
CA THR A 584 -58.67 37.21 5.16
C THR A 584 -57.34 37.52 4.47
N ALA A 585 -57.36 38.48 3.54
CA ALA A 585 -56.14 38.98 2.92
C ALA A 585 -55.47 40.01 3.83
N ILE A 586 -54.15 39.87 4.02
CA ILE A 586 -53.34 40.88 4.68
C ILE A 586 -52.74 41.78 3.58
N THR A 587 -52.83 43.10 3.75
CA THR A 587 -52.49 44.09 2.71
C THR A 587 -51.60 45.17 3.28
N MET A 588 -50.41 45.32 2.69
CA MET A 588 -49.43 46.36 3.01
C MET A 588 -49.25 47.29 1.82
N ARG A 589 -48.96 48.57 2.06
CA ARG A 589 -48.84 49.57 0.99
C ARG A 589 -47.74 50.60 1.22
N THR A 590 -47.29 51.20 0.11
CA THR A 590 -46.32 52.31 0.12
C THR A 590 -46.97 53.68 0.36
N ASP A 591 -48.30 53.82 0.39
CA ASP A 591 -49.03 55.11 0.37
C ASP A 591 -49.72 55.54 1.69
N GLY A 592 -49.27 55.02 2.84
CA GLY A 592 -49.79 55.35 4.17
C GLY A 592 -48.96 56.38 4.97
N PRO A 593 -49.51 56.95 6.07
CA PRO A 593 -48.76 57.84 6.99
C PRO A 593 -47.61 57.13 7.73
N SER A 594 -47.61 55.79 7.72
CA SER A 594 -46.49 54.91 8.05
C SER A 594 -46.46 53.82 6.97
N PRO A 595 -45.69 53.97 5.88
CA PRO A 595 -45.63 52.94 4.85
C PRO A 595 -44.97 51.69 5.42
N GLU A 596 -45.61 50.55 5.23
CA GLU A 596 -45.13 49.25 5.70
C GLU A 596 -44.28 48.55 4.62
N LEU A 597 -44.17 49.18 3.45
CA LEU A 597 -43.39 48.74 2.30
C LEU A 597 -42.45 49.86 1.86
N THR A 598 -41.17 49.54 1.70
CA THR A 598 -40.13 50.50 1.29
C THR A 598 -39.42 49.99 0.03
N ILE A 599 -39.17 50.88 -0.94
CA ILE A 599 -38.45 50.55 -2.18
C ILE A 599 -36.97 50.94 -2.00
N GLY A 600 -36.06 50.03 -2.34
CA GLY A 600 -34.62 50.24 -2.20
C GLY A 600 -33.79 49.34 -3.11
N GLY A 601 -32.50 49.18 -2.78
CA GLY A 601 -31.51 48.47 -3.59
C GLY A 601 -30.77 49.36 -4.59
N ASP A 602 -29.69 48.85 -5.17
CA ASP A 602 -28.75 49.63 -6.00
C ASP A 602 -29.41 50.22 -7.27
N ASP A 603 -30.53 49.66 -7.74
CA ASP A 603 -31.33 50.12 -8.89
C ASP A 603 -32.83 50.36 -8.56
N ASN A 604 -33.19 50.52 -7.27
CA ASN A 604 -34.59 50.62 -6.80
C ASN A 604 -35.50 49.45 -7.24
N ASN A 605 -34.92 48.27 -7.50
CA ASN A 605 -35.65 47.08 -7.95
C ASN A 605 -36.01 46.13 -6.80
N GLN A 606 -35.74 46.52 -5.56
CA GLN A 606 -36.02 45.73 -4.38
C GLN A 606 -37.14 46.35 -3.56
N VAL A 607 -37.99 45.48 -3.04
CA VAL A 607 -39.07 45.83 -2.13
C VAL A 607 -38.75 45.20 -0.78
N THR A 608 -38.64 46.04 0.24
CA THR A 608 -38.44 45.65 1.64
C THR A 608 -39.74 45.83 2.41
N ILE A 609 -40.08 44.83 3.22
CA ILE A 609 -41.23 44.85 4.10
C ILE A 609 -40.76 45.31 5.50
N ASP A 610 -41.16 46.52 5.93
CA ASP A 610 -40.73 47.11 7.19
C ASP A 610 -41.77 46.86 8.30
N GLY A 611 -41.36 46.09 9.31
CA GLY A 611 -42.25 45.40 10.24
C GLY A 611 -43.05 46.29 11.19
N GLY A 612 -44.38 46.14 11.15
CA GLY A 612 -45.30 47.00 11.88
C GLY A 612 -46.42 46.34 12.69
N THR A 613 -46.62 45.01 12.76
CA THR A 613 -47.32 44.25 13.85
C THR A 613 -47.26 42.74 13.54
N ALA A 614 -47.00 41.90 14.54
CA ALA A 614 -46.95 40.44 14.36
C ALA A 614 -48.35 39.83 14.15
N HIS A 615 -48.56 39.17 13.02
CA HIS A 615 -49.75 38.35 12.75
C HIS A 615 -49.43 36.88 13.03
N THR A 616 -50.03 36.32 14.08
CA THR A 616 -49.83 34.91 14.48
C THR A 616 -50.54 33.98 13.50
N ALA A 617 -49.79 33.32 12.64
CA ALA A 617 -50.30 32.25 11.78
C ALA A 617 -49.94 30.89 12.38
N THR A 618 -50.91 29.98 12.45
CA THR A 618 -50.66 28.54 12.56
C THR A 618 -50.21 28.01 11.20
N THR A 619 -49.41 26.94 11.20
CA THR A 619 -48.71 26.31 10.06
C THR A 619 -49.56 26.30 8.78
N ASN A 620 -49.30 27.20 7.83
CA ASN A 620 -50.08 27.33 6.60
C ASN A 620 -49.22 27.88 5.44
N GLN A 621 -49.58 27.47 4.22
CA GLN A 621 -49.02 27.97 2.96
C GLN A 621 -49.82 29.21 2.50
N TYR A 622 -49.16 30.26 2.06
CA TYR A 622 -49.79 31.54 1.65
C TYR A 622 -49.44 31.85 0.21
N ASP A 623 -50.42 32.27 -0.58
CA ASP A 623 -50.18 32.85 -1.90
C ASP A 623 -50.13 34.37 -1.76
N TRP A 624 -49.20 35.01 -2.47
CA TRP A 624 -48.99 36.45 -2.42
C TRP A 624 -48.84 37.04 -3.81
N VAL A 625 -49.21 38.31 -3.93
CA VAL A 625 -49.01 39.10 -5.14
C VAL A 625 -48.58 40.52 -4.76
N LEU A 626 -47.57 41.02 -5.47
CA LEU A 626 -47.18 42.42 -5.46
C LEU A 626 -47.85 43.12 -6.64
N TYR A 627 -48.68 44.11 -6.34
CA TYR A 627 -49.46 44.88 -7.30
C TYR A 627 -48.98 46.33 -7.39
N ASP A 628 -48.91 46.85 -8.60
CA ASP A 628 -48.89 48.28 -8.87
C ASP A 628 -50.32 48.80 -8.88
N LEU A 629 -50.67 49.62 -7.88
CA LEU A 629 -52.00 50.20 -7.74
C LEU A 629 -52.27 51.32 -8.76
N GLY A 630 -51.22 52.01 -9.23
CA GLY A 630 -51.37 53.11 -10.18
C GLY A 630 -51.69 52.64 -11.59
N ASN A 631 -51.16 51.48 -11.97
CA ASN A 631 -51.34 50.88 -13.31
C ASN A 631 -52.21 49.62 -13.32
N GLU A 632 -52.79 49.24 -12.18
CA GLU A 632 -53.65 48.05 -11.98
C GLU A 632 -53.02 46.75 -12.50
N ARG A 633 -51.72 46.57 -12.29
CA ARG A 633 -50.96 45.43 -12.84
C ARG A 633 -50.23 44.65 -11.75
N ALA A 634 -50.31 43.32 -11.81
CA ALA A 634 -49.46 42.46 -11.00
C ALA A 634 -48.01 42.54 -11.50
N LEU A 635 -47.07 42.78 -10.60
CA LEU A 635 -45.64 42.85 -10.90
C LEU A 635 -44.93 41.52 -10.60
N ALA A 636 -45.32 40.86 -9.50
CA ALA A 636 -44.81 39.55 -9.12
C ALA A 636 -45.82 38.80 -8.26
N ALA A 637 -45.78 37.48 -8.29
CA ALA A 637 -46.62 36.61 -7.48
C ALA A 637 -45.84 35.36 -7.07
N GLY A 638 -46.22 34.74 -5.95
CA GLY A 638 -45.57 33.53 -5.48
C GLY A 638 -46.32 32.86 -4.33
N THR A 639 -45.74 31.76 -3.86
CA THR A 639 -46.24 31.02 -2.70
C THR A 639 -45.16 31.02 -1.61
N LEU A 640 -45.55 31.33 -0.37
CA LEU A 640 -44.70 31.31 0.82
C LEU A 640 -45.09 30.15 1.73
N ASN A 641 -44.10 29.39 2.19
CA ASN A 641 -44.28 28.34 3.20
C ASN A 641 -43.80 28.85 4.55
N VAL A 642 -44.64 28.75 5.58
CA VAL A 642 -44.25 29.11 6.96
C VAL A 642 -44.22 27.85 7.83
N GLU A 643 -43.05 27.53 8.38
CA GLU A 643 -42.83 26.37 9.26
C GLU A 643 -43.28 26.66 10.71
N GLU A 644 -43.57 25.60 11.47
CA GLU A 644 -44.18 25.67 12.81
C GLU A 644 -43.30 26.44 13.81
N GLY A 645 -43.88 27.44 14.49
CA GLY A 645 -43.18 28.25 15.50
C GLY A 645 -42.47 29.50 14.98
N ALA A 646 -42.47 29.73 13.66
CA ALA A 646 -42.07 31.02 13.10
C ALA A 646 -43.26 31.98 13.11
N ALA A 647 -43.08 33.19 13.64
CA ALA A 647 -44.00 34.28 13.32
C ALA A 647 -43.86 34.56 11.80
N MET A 648 -44.99 34.78 11.12
CA MET A 648 -44.96 35.44 9.83
C MET A 648 -44.07 36.70 9.96
N PRO A 649 -43.18 37.01 8.99
CA PRO A 649 -42.78 38.41 8.84
C PRO A 649 -44.09 39.21 8.79
N ALA A 650 -44.16 40.32 9.53
CA ALA A 650 -45.35 41.16 9.47
C ALA A 650 -45.71 41.34 7.99
N ILE A 651 -46.89 40.86 7.60
CA ILE A 651 -47.54 41.39 6.40
C ILE A 651 -48.19 42.68 6.87
#